data_AF-A0A7J9TA55-F1
#
_entry.id   AF-A0A7J9TA55-F1
#
_cell.length_a   1.000
_cell.length_b   1.000
_cell.length_c   1.000
_cell.angle_alpha   90.00
_cell.angle_beta   90.00
_cell.angle_gamma   90.00
#
_symmetry.space_group_name_H-M   'P 1'
#
loop_
_entity.id
_entity.type
_entity.pdbx_description
1 polymer ?
#
loop_
_entity_poly.entity_id
_entity_poly.type
_entity_poly.pdbx_seq_one_letter_code
_entity_poly.pdbx_strand_id
1 'polypeptide(L)'
;MTEINQEGRVSTILKVMKNVKESDLSVNQYFKEKDLPFGQAQYYLYRKSIEKFGIEGLYDQRSNGNNLKFSDEMKSFVKGLLKHNQSLTSTEVQNAIKNEFTTKISNTVINDFRREHDLIWTEYASVKESGASEMIVTLALNSGLIDAITDSICLCAQNKKESDAFRESKLMQKDHQDLRSKGRFTSEYNRQSQVRESRFKPLEEKIENKRFTSMNIFSLSRESIMRYVLALFSLPIATANGRIRSVDNPRGNALKYLCGFNYKAATLDKHIRELKYLQISNELIEATAKFWIDFWSSRNMSDTIFACYYIDGNTKALWSSKPCYKGKVTMLGRVMNCLEQVFIHDGQGHPIYFQTFSGNADLGKNALRMMDRINKYLIDTTTLDDEFTVNRILIMDGGGNGVETLRNISDSDYHFITILDPNQVNDRKIKSVSKEKRYDYGTAHLIDCTIELEDSNNKGYIFETRAVQVHWDNDKTSVLITSLSEEIFSTDNVVKSYFDRWPAQELNFRDLKSGVNIHRVVGYGKKLVDNTKVLEKIERLQREINGLESKLENSLNAIKDLENALQMRIDEELIYREKSIVVKGTRMLSNQDAQKLEDIQREINSLKRGVKKIEKDYEKPFKLLKKKKSELARIIDKKKIYRVDVELDQIMTCFKISFANICCYLLDECFNGEKMTLQRLFEVVFDLRGKVKIDGDQRNVLIERNPKQQDVMKKLESAFDVVNSMGVKDLNGYRYKFKLL
;
A
#
# COMPACT_ATOMS: atom_id res chain seq x y z
N MET A 1 45.90 16.39 -59.38
CA MET A 1 45.38 17.79 -59.42
C MET A 1 45.62 18.56 -58.11
N THR A 2 46.50 18.10 -57.21
CA THR A 2 46.58 18.59 -55.82
C THR A 2 47.77 19.50 -55.52
N GLU A 3 48.87 19.43 -56.26
CA GLU A 3 50.05 20.29 -56.01
C GLU A 3 49.90 21.70 -56.61
N ILE A 4 49.36 21.81 -57.84
CA ILE A 4 49.16 23.10 -58.55
C ILE A 4 48.21 24.06 -57.78
N ASN A 5 47.32 23.53 -56.93
CA ASN A 5 46.38 24.34 -56.14
C ASN A 5 46.99 24.85 -54.82
N GLN A 6 48.02 24.18 -54.28
CA GLN A 6 48.67 24.61 -53.05
C GLN A 6 49.63 25.78 -53.29
N GLU A 7 50.42 25.75 -54.36
CA GLU A 7 51.30 26.87 -54.71
C GLU A 7 50.52 28.17 -54.97
N GLY A 8 49.38 28.07 -55.68
CA GLY A 8 48.49 29.20 -55.92
C GLY A 8 47.92 29.78 -54.61
N ARG A 9 47.56 28.92 -53.66
CA ARG A 9 47.08 29.34 -52.33
C ARG A 9 48.18 30.01 -51.51
N VAL A 10 49.38 29.43 -51.45
CA VAL A 10 50.51 29.98 -50.69
C VAL A 10 50.95 31.33 -51.27
N SER A 11 51.04 31.43 -52.61
CA SER A 11 51.32 32.69 -53.31
C SER A 11 50.29 33.78 -53.00
N THR A 12 49.00 33.41 -52.99
CA THR A 12 47.90 34.33 -52.64
C THR A 12 48.01 34.81 -51.20
N ILE A 13 48.32 33.93 -50.24
CA ILE A 13 48.52 34.29 -48.83
C ILE A 13 49.69 35.25 -48.69
N LEU A 14 50.85 34.95 -49.28
CA LEU A 14 52.04 35.80 -49.21
C LEU A 14 51.80 37.17 -49.84
N LYS A 15 51.06 37.24 -50.96
CA LYS A 15 50.69 38.49 -51.63
C LYS A 15 49.82 39.37 -50.73
N VAL A 16 48.80 38.80 -50.10
CA VAL A 16 47.94 39.54 -49.15
C VAL A 16 48.77 40.00 -47.94
N MET A 17 49.68 39.17 -47.43
CA MET A 17 50.52 39.56 -46.29
C MET A 17 51.50 40.69 -46.61
N LYS A 18 52.07 40.68 -47.82
CA LYS A 18 52.90 41.77 -48.32
C LYS A 18 52.08 43.06 -48.45
N ASN A 19 50.91 42.99 -49.09
CA ASN A 19 50.05 44.16 -49.31
C ASN A 19 49.52 44.78 -48.01
N VAL A 20 49.26 43.97 -46.98
CA VAL A 20 48.88 44.45 -45.64
C VAL A 20 50.06 45.15 -44.96
N LYS A 21 51.29 44.68 -45.16
CA LYS A 21 52.51 45.25 -44.56
C LYS A 21 52.97 46.55 -45.24
N GLU A 22 52.71 46.67 -46.54
CA GLU A 22 53.04 47.85 -47.36
C GLU A 22 51.94 48.93 -47.33
N SER A 23 50.82 48.67 -46.66
CA SER A 23 49.73 49.63 -46.51
C SER A 23 49.91 50.47 -45.26
N ASP A 24 49.57 51.76 -45.34
CA ASP A 24 49.50 52.68 -44.19
C ASP A 24 48.26 52.44 -43.30
N LEU A 25 47.42 51.43 -43.62
CA LEU A 25 46.22 51.09 -42.86
C LEU A 25 46.53 50.06 -41.76
N SER A 26 45.77 50.14 -40.66
CA SER A 26 45.80 49.08 -39.65
C SER A 26 45.26 47.76 -40.23
N VAL A 27 45.75 46.61 -39.77
CA VAL A 27 45.29 45.27 -40.23
C VAL A 27 43.76 45.14 -40.14
N ASN A 28 43.13 45.75 -39.13
CA ASN A 28 41.68 45.72 -38.96
C ASN A 28 40.94 46.56 -40.02
N GLN A 29 41.43 47.78 -40.32
CA GLN A 29 40.86 48.59 -41.41
C GLN A 29 41.10 47.96 -42.78
N TYR A 30 42.29 47.40 -43.02
CA TYR A 30 42.63 46.78 -44.29
C TYR A 30 41.68 45.61 -44.64
N PHE A 31 41.36 44.74 -43.69
CA PHE A 31 40.43 43.62 -43.89
C PHE A 31 38.95 44.03 -43.89
N LYS A 32 38.60 45.26 -43.49
CA LYS A 32 37.24 45.80 -43.61
C LYS A 32 37.01 46.48 -44.96
N GLU A 33 38.04 47.12 -45.51
CA GLU A 33 37.93 47.92 -46.74
C GLU A 33 38.26 47.13 -48.02
N LYS A 34 38.94 45.98 -47.90
CA LYS A 34 39.34 45.15 -49.05
C LYS A 34 38.67 43.78 -48.97
N ASP A 35 38.15 43.32 -50.10
CA ASP A 35 37.65 41.95 -50.26
C ASP A 35 38.84 41.00 -50.45
N LEU A 36 39.03 40.10 -49.48
CA LEU A 36 40.23 39.28 -49.35
C LEU A 36 39.86 37.79 -49.25
N PRO A 37 40.71 36.90 -49.78
CA PRO A 37 40.42 35.47 -49.90
C PRO A 37 40.40 34.71 -48.55
N PHE A 38 40.70 35.37 -47.43
CA PHE A 38 40.65 34.79 -46.09
C PHE A 38 40.41 35.88 -45.05
N GLY A 39 39.92 35.50 -43.87
CA GLY A 39 39.58 36.43 -42.81
C GLY A 39 40.76 36.87 -41.93
N GLN A 40 40.56 37.92 -41.14
CA GLN A 40 41.57 38.49 -40.25
C GLN A 40 42.15 37.47 -39.24
N ALA A 41 41.32 36.56 -38.71
CA ALA A 41 41.80 35.51 -37.80
C ALA A 41 42.81 34.57 -38.49
N GLN A 42 42.55 34.24 -39.77
CA GLN A 42 43.44 33.39 -40.57
C GLN A 42 44.75 34.12 -40.91
N TYR A 43 44.71 35.44 -41.13
CA TYR A 43 45.92 36.25 -41.31
C TYR A 43 46.91 36.12 -40.14
N TYR A 44 46.43 36.25 -38.90
CA TYR A 44 47.29 36.11 -37.72
C TYR A 44 47.80 34.67 -37.53
N LEU A 45 47.00 33.67 -37.90
CA LEU A 45 47.43 32.26 -37.88
C LEU A 45 48.53 31.99 -38.90
N TYR A 46 48.37 32.48 -40.14
CA TYR A 46 49.40 32.36 -41.18
C TYR A 46 50.67 33.10 -40.80
N ARG A 47 50.56 34.32 -40.25
CA ARG A 47 51.70 35.07 -39.75
C ARG A 47 52.48 34.30 -38.68
N LYS A 48 51.77 33.75 -37.70
CA LYS A 48 52.40 32.93 -36.65
C LYS A 48 53.03 31.66 -37.21
N SER A 49 52.43 31.05 -38.24
CA SER A 49 53.00 29.87 -38.91
C SER A 49 54.28 30.21 -39.65
N ILE A 50 54.30 31.33 -40.39
CA ILE A 50 55.49 31.81 -41.12
C ILE A 50 56.60 32.21 -40.13
N GLU A 51 56.28 32.91 -39.05
CA GLU A 51 57.24 33.29 -38.02
C GLU A 51 57.90 32.06 -37.37
N LYS A 52 57.16 30.95 -37.25
CA LYS A 52 57.64 29.73 -36.58
C LYS A 52 58.32 28.72 -37.52
N PHE A 53 57.85 28.61 -38.75
CA PHE A 53 58.21 27.52 -39.67
C PHE A 53 58.60 28.01 -41.07
N GLY A 54 58.73 29.33 -41.28
CA GLY A 54 58.98 29.91 -42.59
C GLY A 54 57.82 29.70 -43.57
N ILE A 55 58.06 29.95 -44.86
CA ILE A 55 57.05 29.77 -45.92
C ILE A 55 56.57 28.31 -46.00
N GLU A 56 57.41 27.35 -45.62
CA GLU A 56 57.05 25.93 -45.56
C GLU A 56 55.90 25.62 -44.61
N GLY A 57 55.71 26.45 -43.58
CA GLY A 57 54.59 26.35 -42.62
C GLY A 57 53.21 26.67 -43.20
N LEU A 58 53.12 27.07 -44.48
CA LEU A 58 51.86 27.32 -45.18
C LEU A 58 51.41 26.14 -46.06
N TYR A 59 52.28 25.14 -46.29
CA TYR A 59 51.95 23.94 -47.06
C TYR A 59 51.25 22.88 -46.19
N ASP A 60 50.29 22.15 -46.75
CA ASP A 60 49.51 21.14 -46.01
C ASP A 60 50.34 19.87 -45.82
N GLN A 61 50.84 19.66 -44.60
CA GLN A 61 51.74 18.56 -44.23
C GLN A 61 51.01 17.21 -43.98
N ARG A 62 49.70 17.12 -44.25
CA ARG A 62 48.89 15.92 -43.97
C ARG A 62 49.22 14.70 -44.85
N SER A 63 49.95 14.87 -45.94
CA SER A 63 50.41 13.78 -46.82
C SER A 63 51.59 12.98 -46.26
N ASN A 64 52.26 13.44 -45.20
CA ASN A 64 53.44 12.78 -44.61
C ASN A 64 53.11 11.73 -43.51
N GLY A 65 52.11 10.87 -43.76
CA GLY A 65 51.97 9.49 -43.22
C GLY A 65 51.89 9.21 -41.71
N ASN A 66 52.38 10.06 -40.80
CA ASN A 66 52.68 9.67 -39.41
C ASN A 66 51.81 10.37 -38.34
N ASN A 67 50.52 10.58 -38.62
CA ASN A 67 49.62 11.18 -37.62
C ASN A 67 48.21 10.54 -37.56
N LEU A 68 48.09 9.24 -37.86
CA LEU A 68 46.85 8.52 -37.58
C LEU A 68 46.83 8.07 -36.13
N LYS A 69 46.03 8.76 -35.30
CA LYS A 69 45.77 8.35 -33.90
C LYS A 69 45.15 6.96 -33.80
N PHE A 70 44.53 6.45 -34.86
CA PHE A 70 43.86 5.15 -34.90
C PHE A 70 44.61 4.19 -35.82
N SER A 71 45.59 3.47 -35.25
CA SER A 71 46.49 2.56 -35.98
C SER A 71 45.77 1.30 -36.46
N ASP A 72 46.37 0.57 -37.40
CA ASP A 72 45.79 -0.66 -37.95
C ASP A 72 45.70 -1.80 -36.91
N GLU A 73 46.57 -1.79 -35.92
CA GLU A 73 46.51 -2.68 -34.76
C GLU A 73 45.30 -2.35 -33.87
N MET A 74 45.06 -1.07 -33.57
CA MET A 74 43.86 -0.62 -32.86
C MET A 74 42.59 -0.94 -33.64
N LYS A 75 42.58 -0.74 -34.97
CA LYS A 75 41.45 -1.12 -35.83
C LYS A 75 41.19 -2.62 -35.77
N SER A 76 42.23 -3.46 -35.80
CA SER A 76 42.10 -4.91 -35.71
C SER A 76 41.55 -5.35 -34.35
N PHE A 77 42.04 -4.74 -33.26
CA PHE A 77 41.50 -4.95 -31.92
C PHE A 77 40.03 -4.56 -31.81
N VAL A 78 39.67 -3.36 -32.29
CA VAL A 78 38.27 -2.88 -32.27
C VAL A 78 37.39 -3.78 -33.13
N LYS A 79 37.87 -4.24 -34.30
CA LYS A 79 37.15 -5.18 -35.16
C LYS A 79 36.90 -6.52 -34.45
N GLY A 80 37.89 -7.07 -33.76
CA GLY A 80 37.74 -8.28 -32.94
C GLY A 80 36.75 -8.09 -31.80
N LEU A 81 36.92 -7.02 -31.03
CA LEU A 81 36.07 -6.65 -29.90
C LEU A 81 34.60 -6.49 -30.32
N LEU A 82 34.35 -5.79 -31.43
CA LEU A 82 33.01 -5.55 -31.95
C LEU A 82 32.42 -6.76 -32.69
N LYS A 83 33.23 -7.63 -33.29
CA LYS A 83 32.76 -8.92 -33.83
C LYS A 83 32.26 -9.85 -32.72
N HIS A 84 32.90 -9.83 -31.55
CA HIS A 84 32.46 -10.61 -30.40
C HIS A 84 31.30 -9.97 -29.64
N ASN A 85 31.23 -8.64 -29.59
CA ASN A 85 30.18 -7.92 -28.88
C ASN A 85 29.84 -6.57 -29.55
N GLN A 86 28.89 -6.61 -30.50
CA GLN A 86 28.46 -5.43 -31.27
C GLN A 86 27.75 -4.34 -30.42
N SER A 87 27.30 -4.69 -29.21
CA SER A 87 26.51 -3.80 -28.35
C SER A 87 27.32 -2.80 -27.51
N LEU A 88 28.65 -2.90 -27.51
CA LEU A 88 29.50 -1.99 -26.76
C LEU A 88 29.31 -0.55 -27.25
N THR A 89 28.93 0.37 -26.38
CA THR A 89 28.83 1.78 -26.74
C THR A 89 30.19 2.32 -27.20
N SER A 90 30.21 3.38 -28.01
CA SER A 90 31.46 3.98 -28.50
C SER A 90 32.35 4.47 -27.35
N THR A 91 31.76 4.80 -26.20
CA THR A 91 32.46 5.13 -24.96
C THR A 91 33.12 3.92 -24.31
N GLU A 92 32.46 2.75 -24.31
CA GLU A 92 33.05 1.51 -23.81
C GLU A 92 34.18 1.01 -24.71
N VAL A 93 34.01 1.12 -26.03
CA VAL A 93 35.08 0.83 -27.00
C VAL A 93 36.25 1.79 -26.81
N GLN A 94 36.00 3.09 -26.61
CA GLN A 94 37.03 4.08 -26.30
C GLN A 94 37.78 3.72 -25.01
N ASN A 95 37.07 3.27 -23.97
CA ASN A 95 37.69 2.83 -22.72
C ASN A 95 38.53 1.57 -22.91
N ALA A 96 38.07 0.61 -23.72
CA ALA A 96 38.82 -0.59 -24.06
C ALA A 96 40.12 -0.26 -24.82
N ILE A 97 40.06 0.62 -25.82
CA ILE A 97 41.25 1.10 -26.54
C ILE A 97 42.20 1.85 -25.60
N LYS A 98 41.66 2.68 -24.70
CA LYS A 98 42.47 3.39 -23.71
C LYS A 98 43.16 2.44 -22.74
N ASN A 99 42.50 1.37 -22.32
CA ASN A 99 43.08 0.40 -21.40
C ASN A 99 44.18 -0.45 -22.08
N GLU A 100 43.98 -0.83 -23.34
CA GLU A 100 44.91 -1.70 -24.07
C GLU A 100 46.09 -0.91 -24.66
N PHE A 101 45.84 0.24 -25.27
CA PHE A 101 46.83 0.99 -26.05
C PHE A 101 47.19 2.35 -25.43
N THR A 102 46.72 2.66 -24.22
CA THR A 102 46.94 3.93 -23.50
C THR A 102 46.56 5.18 -24.32
N THR A 103 45.75 5.01 -25.36
CA THR A 103 45.44 6.05 -26.35
C THR A 103 43.94 6.31 -26.39
N LYS A 104 43.55 7.59 -26.45
CA LYS A 104 42.14 7.98 -26.53
C LYS A 104 41.74 8.30 -27.96
N ILE A 105 40.80 7.53 -28.49
CA ILE A 105 40.17 7.73 -29.81
C ILE A 105 38.81 8.37 -29.63
N SER A 106 38.44 9.35 -30.47
CA SER A 106 37.12 10.00 -30.36
C SER A 106 35.99 9.03 -30.69
N ASN A 107 34.81 9.25 -30.08
CA ASN A 107 33.62 8.45 -30.36
C ASN A 107 33.22 8.55 -31.85
N THR A 108 33.47 9.67 -32.50
CA THR A 108 33.22 9.87 -33.93
C THR A 108 34.02 8.90 -34.78
N VAL A 109 35.34 8.77 -34.53
CA VAL A 109 36.21 7.85 -35.28
C VAL A 109 35.79 6.39 -35.06
N ILE A 110 35.36 6.02 -33.87
CA ILE A 110 34.82 4.68 -33.57
C ILE A 110 33.49 4.43 -34.32
N ASN A 111 32.63 5.45 -34.43
CA ASN A 111 31.38 5.36 -35.18
C ASN A 111 31.62 5.28 -36.70
N ASP A 112 32.59 6.02 -37.22
CA ASP A 112 33.01 5.94 -38.62
C ASP A 112 33.53 4.55 -38.94
N PHE A 113 34.38 4.00 -38.07
CA PHE A 113 34.88 2.64 -38.19
C PHE A 113 33.76 1.59 -38.20
N ARG A 114 32.78 1.72 -37.31
CA ARG A 114 31.59 0.85 -37.28
C ARG A 114 30.83 0.88 -38.61
N ARG A 115 30.67 2.06 -39.21
CA ARG A 115 29.97 2.23 -40.50
C ARG A 115 30.76 1.62 -41.66
N GLU A 116 32.07 1.85 -41.70
CA GLU A 116 32.95 1.35 -42.76
C GLU A 116 33.05 -0.19 -42.77
N HIS A 117 32.88 -0.82 -41.61
CA HIS A 117 33.08 -2.26 -41.42
C HIS A 117 31.78 -3.06 -41.20
N ASP A 118 30.62 -2.45 -41.40
CA ASP A 118 29.29 -3.04 -41.20
C ASP A 118 29.09 -3.65 -39.79
N LEU A 119 29.66 -2.98 -38.77
CA LEU A 119 29.57 -3.35 -37.35
C LEU A 119 28.59 -2.42 -36.64
N ILE A 120 27.36 -2.38 -37.15
CA ILE A 120 26.29 -1.52 -36.63
C ILE A 120 26.06 -1.85 -35.14
N TRP A 121 25.82 -0.81 -34.33
CA TRP A 121 25.50 -1.00 -32.93
C TRP A 121 24.14 -1.70 -32.80
N THR A 122 24.16 -2.93 -32.30
CA THR A 122 22.97 -3.69 -31.93
C THR A 122 22.81 -3.61 -30.42
N GLU A 123 21.66 -3.13 -29.94
CA GLU A 123 21.40 -3.08 -28.51
C GLU A 123 21.51 -4.50 -27.90
N TYR A 124 22.25 -4.63 -26.80
CA TYR A 124 22.49 -5.92 -26.16
C TYR A 124 21.16 -6.55 -25.75
N ALA A 125 20.96 -7.82 -26.08
CA ALA A 125 19.86 -8.61 -25.53
C ALA A 125 20.08 -8.77 -24.03
N SER A 126 19.54 -7.85 -23.22
CA SER A 126 19.64 -7.96 -21.76
C SER A 126 18.90 -9.21 -21.29
N VAL A 127 19.64 -10.12 -20.64
CA VAL A 127 19.03 -11.26 -19.92
C VAL A 127 18.37 -10.68 -18.68
N LYS A 128 17.09 -10.99 -18.51
CA LYS A 128 16.22 -10.48 -17.47
C LYS A 128 15.84 -11.60 -16.52
N GLU A 129 16.04 -11.34 -15.24
CA GLU A 129 15.28 -12.04 -14.21
C GLU A 129 13.81 -11.61 -14.36
N SER A 130 12.91 -12.59 -14.46
CA SER A 130 11.46 -12.36 -14.58
C SER A 130 10.99 -11.69 -15.89
N GLY A 131 11.54 -12.06 -17.05
CA GLY A 131 11.12 -11.48 -18.35
C GLY A 131 9.62 -11.58 -18.64
N ALA A 132 8.98 -12.70 -18.25
CA ALA A 132 7.55 -12.91 -18.47
C ALA A 132 6.67 -11.97 -17.64
N SER A 133 7.22 -11.36 -16.57
CA SER A 133 6.49 -10.38 -15.78
C SER A 133 6.15 -9.10 -16.54
N GLU A 134 6.79 -8.80 -17.67
CA GLU A 134 6.40 -7.66 -18.51
C GLU A 134 4.95 -7.81 -19.03
N MET A 135 4.40 -9.03 -19.13
CA MET A 135 2.99 -9.25 -19.50
C MET A 135 2.02 -8.52 -18.57
N ILE A 136 2.27 -8.53 -17.26
CA ILE A 136 1.34 -7.91 -16.30
C ILE A 136 1.30 -6.40 -16.48
N VAL A 137 2.45 -5.80 -16.82
CA VAL A 137 2.56 -4.38 -17.12
C VAL A 137 1.85 -4.08 -18.44
N THR A 138 2.03 -4.92 -19.45
CA THR A 138 1.34 -4.82 -20.73
C THR A 138 -0.19 -4.83 -20.53
N LEU A 139 -0.72 -5.76 -19.73
CA LEU A 139 -2.15 -5.83 -19.43
C LEU A 139 -2.64 -4.63 -18.61
N ALA A 140 -1.85 -4.17 -17.63
CA ALA A 140 -2.21 -3.01 -16.81
C ALA A 140 -2.23 -1.70 -17.62
N LEU A 141 -1.37 -1.57 -18.63
CA LEU A 141 -1.40 -0.46 -19.58
C LEU A 141 -2.60 -0.59 -20.52
N ASN A 142 -2.82 -1.79 -21.09
CA ASN A 142 -3.92 -2.03 -22.02
C ASN A 142 -5.30 -1.84 -21.40
N SER A 143 -5.47 -2.16 -20.12
CA SER A 143 -6.74 -2.01 -19.43
C SER A 143 -7.13 -0.56 -19.16
N GLY A 144 -6.18 0.39 -19.23
CA GLY A 144 -6.38 1.80 -18.86
C GLY A 144 -6.31 2.06 -17.34
N LEU A 145 -6.05 1.03 -16.53
CA LEU A 145 -5.93 1.14 -15.07
C LEU A 145 -4.84 2.13 -14.65
N ILE A 146 -3.67 2.02 -15.28
CA ILE A 146 -2.51 2.84 -14.97
C ILE A 146 -2.77 4.30 -15.31
N ASP A 147 -3.49 4.56 -16.40
CA ASP A 147 -3.95 5.90 -16.75
C ASP A 147 -4.94 6.44 -15.72
N ALA A 148 -5.97 5.67 -15.34
CA ALA A 148 -6.95 6.08 -14.34
C ALA A 148 -6.32 6.47 -12.99
N ILE A 149 -5.35 5.68 -12.51
CA ILE A 149 -4.61 5.99 -11.27
C ILE A 149 -3.73 7.24 -11.47
N THR A 150 -3.02 7.34 -12.60
CA THR A 150 -2.14 8.47 -12.90
C THR A 150 -2.92 9.78 -12.98
N ASP A 151 -4.06 9.77 -13.66
CA ASP A 151 -4.92 10.94 -13.85
C ASP A 151 -5.55 11.39 -12.53
N SER A 152 -5.97 10.45 -11.68
CA SER A 152 -6.40 10.74 -10.32
C SER A 152 -5.30 11.45 -9.50
N ILE A 153 -4.05 10.97 -9.58
CA ILE A 153 -2.90 11.62 -8.92
C ILE A 153 -2.64 13.03 -9.48
N CYS A 154 -2.66 13.18 -10.80
CA CYS A 154 -2.47 14.47 -11.45
C CYS A 154 -3.54 15.48 -11.04
N LEU A 155 -4.81 15.06 -11.05
CA LEU A 155 -5.94 15.89 -10.64
C LEU A 155 -5.83 16.35 -9.18
N CYS A 156 -5.53 15.42 -8.26
CA CYS A 156 -5.34 15.76 -6.85
C CYS A 156 -4.15 16.71 -6.63
N ALA A 157 -3.05 16.51 -7.34
CA ALA A 157 -1.90 17.41 -7.29
C ALA A 157 -2.27 18.81 -7.82
N GLN A 158 -3.06 18.90 -8.89
CA GLN A 158 -3.52 20.17 -9.45
C GLN A 158 -4.48 20.89 -8.50
N ASN A 159 -5.50 20.20 -7.98
CA ASN A 159 -6.44 20.75 -7.00
C ASN A 159 -5.71 21.26 -5.75
N LYS A 160 -4.71 20.51 -5.27
CA LYS A 160 -3.91 20.94 -4.12
C LYS A 160 -3.06 22.18 -4.44
N LYS A 161 -2.53 22.30 -5.65
CA LYS A 161 -1.76 23.47 -6.11
C LYS A 161 -2.59 24.75 -6.10
N GLU A 162 -3.90 24.64 -6.31
CA GLU A 162 -4.86 25.75 -6.30
C GLU A 162 -5.31 26.16 -4.89
N SER A 163 -5.17 25.27 -3.89
CA SER A 163 -5.56 25.51 -2.49
C SER A 163 -4.74 26.57 -1.77
N ASP A 164 -5.35 27.23 -0.77
CA ASP A 164 -4.69 28.22 0.08
C ASP A 164 -3.51 27.64 0.85
N ALA A 165 -3.64 26.40 1.34
CA ALA A 165 -2.55 25.69 2.01
C ALA A 165 -1.28 25.59 1.14
N PHE A 166 -1.41 25.44 -0.18
CA PHE A 166 -0.25 25.44 -1.08
C PHE A 166 0.34 26.86 -1.23
N ARG A 167 -0.51 27.88 -1.35
CA ARG A 167 -0.09 29.29 -1.47
C ARG A 167 0.63 29.76 -0.22
N GLU A 168 0.08 29.50 0.96
CA GLU A 168 0.68 29.81 2.26
C GLU A 168 2.01 29.08 2.44
N SER A 169 2.12 27.83 1.98
CA SER A 169 3.38 27.06 2.05
C SER A 169 4.54 27.70 1.28
N LYS A 170 4.29 28.62 0.32
CA LYS A 170 5.35 29.36 -0.37
C LYS A 170 6.10 30.30 0.57
N LEU A 171 5.42 30.81 1.59
CA LEU A 171 5.96 31.73 2.59
C LEU A 171 6.80 31.01 3.64
N MET A 172 6.68 29.69 3.77
CA MET A 172 7.44 28.90 4.72
C MET A 172 8.93 28.82 4.35
N GLN A 173 9.81 28.99 5.33
CA GLN A 173 11.26 28.85 5.14
C GLN A 173 11.66 27.40 4.79
N LYS A 174 12.86 27.23 4.21
CA LYS A 174 13.38 25.87 3.93
C LYS A 174 13.86 25.25 5.23
N ASP A 175 13.45 24.01 5.46
CA ASP A 175 13.71 23.29 6.69
C ASP A 175 15.20 22.95 6.90
N HIS A 176 15.74 23.40 8.04
CA HIS A 176 17.09 23.13 8.58
C HIS A 176 18.22 23.11 7.53
N GLN A 177 18.49 24.26 6.90
CA GLN A 177 19.54 24.37 5.88
C GLN A 177 20.93 23.97 6.41
N ASP A 178 21.25 24.38 7.63
CA ASP A 178 22.57 24.17 8.26
C ASP A 178 22.83 22.70 8.63
N LEU A 179 21.77 21.89 8.73
CA LEU A 179 21.85 20.47 9.05
C LEU A 179 21.69 19.58 7.81
N ARG A 180 22.07 20.12 6.65
CA ARG A 180 22.10 19.39 5.38
C ARG A 180 23.53 19.34 4.84
N SER A 181 23.96 18.14 4.46
CA SER A 181 25.21 17.91 3.73
C SER A 181 24.89 17.21 2.41
N LYS A 182 25.32 17.81 1.29
CA LYS A 182 25.07 17.32 -0.08
C LYS A 182 23.58 16.96 -0.33
N GLY A 183 22.68 17.81 0.17
CA GLY A 183 21.22 17.64 0.03
C GLY A 183 20.59 16.59 0.95
N ARG A 184 21.36 15.93 1.82
CA ARG A 184 20.85 14.96 2.82
C ARG A 184 20.90 15.56 4.22
N PHE A 185 19.90 15.25 5.03
CA PHE A 185 19.94 15.58 6.45
C PHE A 185 21.10 14.84 7.13
N THR A 186 21.82 15.55 8.01
CA THR A 186 22.93 14.98 8.78
C THR A 186 22.45 13.98 9.83
N SER A 187 23.37 13.19 10.40
CA SER A 187 23.06 12.34 11.54
C SER A 187 22.57 13.15 12.75
N GLU A 188 23.05 14.38 12.89
CA GLU A 188 22.67 15.32 13.93
C GLU A 188 21.20 15.72 13.83
N TYR A 189 20.71 16.04 12.62
CA TYR A 189 19.28 16.28 12.39
C TYR A 189 18.40 15.13 12.90
N ASN A 190 18.76 13.88 12.57
CA ASN A 190 17.99 12.70 12.99
C ASN A 190 18.04 12.43 14.52
N ARG A 191 18.98 13.07 15.25
CA ARG A 191 19.11 12.96 16.70
C ARG A 191 18.29 14.00 17.47
N GLN A 192 17.83 15.07 16.82
CA GLN A 192 17.02 16.11 17.45
C GLN A 192 15.72 15.54 18.05
N SER A 193 15.37 16.00 19.26
CA SER A 193 14.15 15.55 19.96
C SER A 193 12.89 15.79 19.13
N GLN A 194 12.74 17.00 18.58
CA GLN A 194 11.62 17.39 17.73
C GLN A 194 11.43 16.48 16.51
N VAL A 195 12.51 16.01 15.88
CA VAL A 195 12.46 15.09 14.74
C VAL A 195 12.03 13.68 15.18
N ARG A 196 12.51 13.22 16.33
CA ARG A 196 12.16 11.91 16.90
C ARG A 196 10.71 11.87 17.36
N GLU A 197 10.24 12.93 18.01
CA GLU A 197 8.86 13.10 18.48
C GLU A 197 7.88 13.23 17.31
N SER A 198 8.24 13.98 16.27
CA SER A 198 7.39 14.17 15.08
C SER A 198 7.28 12.93 14.19
N ARG A 199 8.22 11.98 14.28
CA ARG A 199 8.27 10.79 13.40
C ARG A 199 6.94 10.02 13.35
N PHE A 200 6.28 9.84 14.50
CA PHE A 200 5.04 9.08 14.61
C PHE A 200 3.80 9.96 14.82
N LYS A 201 3.93 11.28 14.68
CA LYS A 201 2.78 12.19 14.68
C LYS A 201 1.78 11.82 13.58
N PRO A 202 0.49 12.10 13.80
CA PRO A 202 -0.55 11.85 12.83
C PRO A 202 -0.36 12.74 11.58
N LEU A 203 -1.06 12.42 10.51
CA LEU A 203 -0.87 13.07 9.23
C LEU A 203 -1.33 14.54 9.26
N GLU A 204 -2.43 14.82 9.95
CA GLU A 204 -3.01 16.16 10.05
C GLU A 204 -1.99 17.15 10.64
N GLU A 205 -1.37 16.83 11.77
CA GLU A 205 -0.32 17.64 12.40
C GLU A 205 0.93 17.82 11.49
N LYS A 206 1.22 16.82 10.65
CA LYS A 206 2.37 16.88 9.74
C LYS A 206 2.11 17.74 8.51
N ILE A 207 0.85 17.89 8.13
CA ILE A 207 0.42 18.65 6.95
C ILE A 207 0.40 20.15 7.25
N GLU A 208 -0.03 20.55 8.45
CA GLU A 208 -0.10 21.97 8.86
C GLU A 208 1.23 22.71 8.63
N ASN A 209 2.35 22.07 8.97
CA ASN A 209 3.68 22.66 8.86
C ASN A 209 4.41 22.24 7.57
N LYS A 210 3.68 21.75 6.56
CA LYS A 210 4.29 21.14 5.38
C LYS A 210 4.50 22.17 4.27
N ARG A 211 5.76 22.32 3.86
CA ARG A 211 6.10 23.07 2.65
C ARG A 211 5.78 22.28 1.37
N PHE A 212 4.55 22.39 0.87
CA PHE A 212 4.09 21.69 -0.34
C PHE A 212 4.90 22.03 -1.59
N THR A 213 5.30 23.29 -1.73
CA THR A 213 6.13 23.77 -2.87
C THR A 213 7.48 23.07 -3.03
N SER A 214 7.93 22.33 -2.01
CA SER A 214 9.17 21.55 -2.04
C SER A 214 8.98 20.08 -2.46
N MET A 215 7.73 19.62 -2.59
CA MET A 215 7.42 18.26 -3.02
C MET A 215 7.61 18.12 -4.53
N ASN A 216 8.21 17.00 -4.93
CA ASN A 216 8.48 16.76 -6.35
C ASN A 216 7.19 16.53 -7.15
N ILE A 217 6.15 15.96 -6.54
CA ILE A 217 4.91 15.59 -7.23
C ILE A 217 4.27 16.73 -8.03
N PHE A 218 4.43 17.98 -7.58
CA PHE A 218 3.88 19.17 -8.26
C PHE A 218 4.69 19.62 -9.49
N SER A 219 5.89 19.07 -9.70
CA SER A 219 6.75 19.36 -10.86
C SER A 219 6.97 18.16 -11.78
N LEU A 220 6.43 16.99 -11.44
CA LEU A 220 6.49 15.81 -12.29
C LEU A 220 5.52 15.93 -13.46
N SER A 221 5.94 15.45 -14.63
CA SER A 221 5.03 15.26 -15.77
C SER A 221 4.10 14.07 -15.53
N ARG A 222 3.01 13.98 -16.30
CA ARG A 222 2.08 12.83 -16.28
C ARG A 222 2.82 11.52 -16.51
N GLU A 223 3.73 11.47 -17.49
CA GLU A 223 4.54 10.29 -17.81
C GLU A 223 5.46 9.90 -16.66
N SER A 224 6.01 10.90 -15.95
CA SER A 224 6.85 10.64 -14.78
C SER A 224 6.03 10.05 -13.63
N ILE A 225 4.81 10.56 -13.40
CA ILE A 225 3.88 10.00 -12.40
C ILE A 225 3.47 8.58 -12.81
N MET A 226 3.16 8.35 -14.08
CA MET A 226 2.83 7.03 -14.61
C MET A 226 3.94 6.00 -14.36
N ARG A 227 5.22 6.38 -14.52
CA ARG A 227 6.36 5.51 -14.18
C ARG A 227 6.41 5.18 -12.69
N TYR A 228 6.10 6.14 -11.81
CA TYR A 228 5.98 5.85 -10.38
C TYR A 228 4.81 4.92 -10.06
N VAL A 229 3.64 5.15 -10.68
CA VAL A 229 2.45 4.30 -10.54
C VAL A 229 2.77 2.86 -10.93
N LEU A 230 3.41 2.66 -12.09
CA LEU A 230 3.86 1.33 -12.53
C LEU A 230 4.88 0.70 -11.58
N ALA A 231 5.81 1.49 -11.03
CA ALA A 231 6.77 0.98 -10.06
C ALA A 231 6.07 0.48 -8.77
N LEU A 232 5.06 1.21 -8.29
CA LEU A 232 4.29 0.84 -7.09
C LEU A 232 3.38 -0.37 -7.36
N PHE A 233 2.71 -0.39 -8.50
CA PHE A 233 1.94 -1.54 -8.99
C PHE A 233 2.80 -2.80 -9.08
N SER A 234 4.05 -2.66 -9.56
CA SER A 234 4.99 -3.77 -9.79
C SER A 234 5.75 -4.24 -8.55
N LEU A 235 5.51 -3.64 -7.37
CA LEU A 235 6.22 -4.02 -6.13
C LEU A 235 6.11 -5.51 -5.77
N PRO A 236 4.96 -6.21 -5.94
CA PRO A 236 4.87 -7.64 -5.69
C PRO A 236 5.93 -8.43 -6.48
N ILE A 237 6.18 -8.06 -7.74
CA ILE A 237 7.18 -8.69 -8.61
C ILE A 237 8.59 -8.28 -8.23
N ALA A 238 8.84 -6.98 -8.04
CA ALA A 238 10.17 -6.45 -7.76
C ALA A 238 10.73 -6.86 -6.38
N THR A 239 9.88 -7.28 -5.45
CA THR A 239 10.30 -7.49 -4.05
C THR A 239 9.86 -8.83 -3.45
N ALA A 240 9.07 -9.63 -4.17
CA ALA A 240 8.38 -10.86 -3.73
C ALA A 240 7.47 -10.71 -2.49
N ASN A 241 7.55 -9.58 -1.79
CA ASN A 241 6.97 -9.39 -0.47
C ASN A 241 6.20 -8.04 -0.35
N GLY A 242 6.14 -7.29 -1.45
CA GLY A 242 5.52 -5.97 -1.60
C GLY A 242 6.21 -4.84 -0.83
N ARG A 243 7.42 -5.03 -0.26
CA ARG A 243 8.08 -4.01 0.56
C ARG A 243 8.99 -3.13 -0.29
N ILE A 244 8.69 -1.84 -0.28
CA ILE A 244 9.56 -0.80 -0.86
C ILE A 244 11.00 -0.90 -0.37
N ARG A 245 11.23 -1.22 0.91
CA ARG A 245 12.60 -1.37 1.45
C ARG A 245 13.41 -2.50 0.82
N SER A 246 12.74 -3.48 0.20
CA SER A 246 13.37 -4.60 -0.48
C SER A 246 13.66 -4.31 -1.96
N VAL A 247 13.30 -3.12 -2.46
CA VAL A 247 13.58 -2.70 -3.85
C VAL A 247 15.08 -2.58 -4.12
N ASP A 248 15.90 -2.29 -3.11
CA ASP A 248 17.35 -2.18 -3.30
C ASP A 248 18.05 -3.57 -3.39
N ASN A 249 17.30 -4.68 -3.29
CA ASN A 249 17.81 -6.04 -3.49
C ASN A 249 17.90 -6.38 -5.00
N PRO A 250 18.64 -7.44 -5.41
CA PRO A 250 18.83 -7.78 -6.82
C PRO A 250 17.53 -7.87 -7.65
N ARG A 251 16.48 -8.49 -7.10
CA ARG A 251 15.16 -8.62 -7.74
C ARG A 251 14.50 -7.26 -8.06
N GLY A 252 14.83 -6.21 -7.31
CA GLY A 252 14.29 -4.87 -7.56
C GLY A 252 14.81 -4.22 -8.84
N ASN A 253 15.92 -4.71 -9.40
CA ASN A 253 16.40 -4.28 -10.72
C ASN A 253 15.37 -4.53 -11.85
N ALA A 254 14.40 -5.43 -11.63
CA ALA A 254 13.28 -5.66 -12.54
C ALA A 254 12.49 -4.38 -12.84
N LEU A 255 12.46 -3.40 -11.91
CA LEU A 255 11.79 -2.11 -12.12
C LEU A 255 12.29 -1.36 -13.37
N LYS A 256 13.57 -1.51 -13.72
CA LYS A 256 14.13 -0.94 -14.96
C LYS A 256 13.29 -1.30 -16.19
N TYR A 257 12.74 -2.51 -16.22
CA TYR A 257 11.99 -3.03 -17.35
C TYR A 257 10.48 -2.88 -17.16
N LEU A 258 9.99 -3.00 -15.92
CA LEU A 258 8.57 -2.90 -15.59
C LEU A 258 8.01 -1.47 -15.66
N CYS A 259 8.81 -0.46 -15.29
CA CYS A 259 8.40 0.95 -15.34
C CYS A 259 9.39 1.83 -16.13
N GLY A 260 10.38 1.22 -16.79
CA GLY A 260 11.40 1.91 -17.57
C GLY A 260 12.46 2.65 -16.75
N PHE A 261 12.46 2.53 -15.42
CA PHE A 261 13.47 3.17 -14.56
C PHE A 261 13.80 2.31 -13.34
N ASN A 262 15.09 2.18 -13.03
CA ASN A 262 15.54 1.40 -11.87
C ASN A 262 15.48 2.25 -10.59
N TYR A 263 14.27 2.48 -10.07
CA TYR A 263 14.08 3.29 -8.87
C TYR A 263 14.70 2.64 -7.63
N LYS A 264 15.36 3.45 -6.80
CA LYS A 264 15.78 3.04 -5.46
C LYS A 264 14.62 3.09 -4.48
N ALA A 265 14.68 2.30 -3.42
CA ALA A 265 13.69 2.27 -2.34
C ALA A 265 13.41 3.67 -1.76
N ALA A 266 14.46 4.47 -1.55
CA ALA A 266 14.33 5.83 -1.02
C ALA A 266 13.55 6.78 -1.93
N THR A 267 13.64 6.60 -3.25
CA THR A 267 12.92 7.44 -4.23
C THR A 267 11.43 7.11 -4.23
N LEU A 268 11.08 5.82 -4.20
CA LEU A 268 9.68 5.37 -4.08
C LEU A 268 9.08 5.75 -2.73
N ASP A 269 9.82 5.60 -1.62
CA ASP A 269 9.38 6.02 -0.29
C ASP A 269 9.12 7.53 -0.24
N LYS A 270 9.95 8.36 -0.92
CA LYS A 270 9.68 9.79 -1.05
C LYS A 270 8.38 10.05 -1.81
N HIS A 271 8.19 9.45 -2.97
CA HIS A 271 6.98 9.64 -3.79
C HIS A 271 5.70 9.24 -3.03
N ILE A 272 5.70 8.07 -2.38
CA ILE A 272 4.58 7.59 -1.59
C ILE A 272 4.28 8.50 -0.39
N ARG A 273 5.31 9.06 0.27
CA ARG A 273 5.07 10.06 1.32
C ARG A 273 4.45 11.32 0.78
N GLU A 274 4.82 11.77 -0.42
CA GLU A 274 4.18 12.92 -1.07
C GLU A 274 2.70 12.63 -1.36
N LEU A 275 2.36 11.46 -1.91
CA LEU A 275 0.97 11.01 -2.06
C LEU A 275 0.22 11.03 -0.72
N LYS A 276 0.85 10.52 0.34
CA LYS A 276 0.30 10.58 1.70
C LYS A 276 0.00 12.01 2.15
N TYR A 277 0.91 12.95 1.90
CA TYR A 277 0.70 14.34 2.30
C TYR A 277 -0.36 15.07 1.47
N LEU A 278 -0.70 14.53 0.29
CA LEU A 278 -1.85 14.99 -0.49
C LEU A 278 -3.19 14.47 0.04
N GLN A 279 -3.19 13.51 0.98
CA GLN A 279 -4.40 12.84 1.49
C GLN A 279 -5.24 12.17 0.38
N ILE A 280 -4.57 11.59 -0.61
CA ILE A 280 -5.18 11.08 -1.85
C ILE A 280 -5.86 9.71 -1.72
N SER A 281 -5.81 9.08 -0.56
CA SER A 281 -6.26 7.69 -0.44
C SER A 281 -7.73 7.50 -0.82
N ASN A 282 -8.61 8.45 -0.51
CA ASN A 282 -10.03 8.37 -0.84
C ASN A 282 -10.26 8.48 -2.35
N GLU A 283 -9.60 9.44 -3.00
CA GLU A 283 -9.70 9.66 -4.44
C GLU A 283 -9.14 8.47 -5.23
N LEU A 284 -8.06 7.86 -4.76
CA LEU A 284 -7.53 6.63 -5.37
C LEU A 284 -8.46 5.44 -5.17
N ILE A 285 -9.06 5.28 -3.99
CA ILE A 285 -10.05 4.22 -3.74
C ILE A 285 -11.24 4.41 -4.67
N GLU A 286 -11.79 5.62 -4.78
CA GLU A 286 -12.94 5.90 -5.65
C GLU A 286 -12.60 5.72 -7.13
N ALA A 287 -11.45 6.20 -7.60
CA ALA A 287 -11.00 6.03 -8.98
C ALA A 287 -10.79 4.56 -9.35
N THR A 288 -10.13 3.78 -8.47
CA THR A 288 -9.93 2.35 -8.71
C THR A 288 -11.23 1.55 -8.60
N ALA A 289 -12.14 1.92 -7.70
CA ALA A 289 -13.43 1.26 -7.58
C ALA A 289 -14.30 1.47 -8.82
N LYS A 290 -14.43 2.73 -9.27
CA LYS A 290 -15.12 3.04 -10.53
C LYS A 290 -14.51 2.23 -11.67
N PHE A 291 -13.19 2.28 -11.82
CA PHE A 291 -12.50 1.55 -12.88
C PHE A 291 -12.82 0.04 -12.84
N TRP A 292 -12.72 -0.61 -11.68
CA TRP A 292 -12.94 -2.06 -11.60
C TRP A 292 -14.39 -2.45 -11.79
N ILE A 293 -15.33 -1.66 -11.29
CA ILE A 293 -16.77 -1.84 -11.54
C ILE A 293 -17.05 -1.80 -13.04
N ASP A 294 -16.60 -0.75 -13.74
CA ASP A 294 -16.79 -0.58 -15.19
C ASP A 294 -16.06 -1.69 -15.99
N PHE A 295 -14.85 -2.04 -15.57
CA PHE A 295 -14.00 -3.02 -16.24
C PHE A 295 -14.58 -4.43 -16.19
N TRP A 296 -15.11 -4.84 -15.04
CA TRP A 296 -15.69 -6.18 -14.86
C TRP A 296 -17.13 -6.26 -15.37
N SER A 297 -17.95 -5.23 -15.21
CA SER A 297 -19.32 -5.21 -15.74
C SER A 297 -19.35 -5.33 -17.26
N SER A 298 -18.45 -4.64 -17.98
CA SER A 298 -18.35 -4.74 -19.44
C SER A 298 -17.95 -6.12 -19.97
N ARG A 299 -17.40 -6.99 -19.12
CA ARG A 299 -16.96 -8.35 -19.47
C ARG A 299 -17.91 -9.43 -18.96
N ASN A 300 -18.49 -9.20 -17.79
CA ASN A 300 -19.45 -10.09 -17.15
C ASN A 300 -20.88 -9.67 -17.53
N MET A 301 -21.17 -9.63 -18.84
CA MET A 301 -22.52 -9.39 -19.35
C MET A 301 -23.43 -10.56 -18.96
N SER A 302 -23.92 -10.56 -17.73
CA SER A 302 -25.02 -11.39 -17.29
C SER A 302 -26.25 -10.51 -17.18
N ASP A 303 -27.29 -10.83 -17.97
CA ASP A 303 -28.62 -10.21 -17.90
C ASP A 303 -29.38 -10.64 -16.63
N THR A 304 -28.72 -10.53 -15.48
CA THR A 304 -29.26 -10.95 -14.19
C THR A 304 -29.82 -9.74 -13.47
N ILE A 305 -31.12 -9.81 -13.14
CA ILE A 305 -31.79 -8.85 -12.27
C ILE A 305 -31.23 -8.82 -10.83
N PHE A 306 -30.34 -9.75 -10.46
CA PHE A 306 -29.68 -9.81 -9.17
C PHE A 306 -28.16 -9.62 -9.29
N ALA A 307 -27.61 -8.76 -8.44
CA ALA A 307 -26.16 -8.57 -8.28
C ALA A 307 -25.73 -8.93 -6.85
N CYS A 308 -24.92 -9.98 -6.70
CA CYS A 308 -24.38 -10.41 -5.42
C CYS A 308 -23.07 -9.67 -5.10
N TYR A 309 -22.94 -9.17 -3.88
CA TYR A 309 -21.72 -8.55 -3.35
C TYR A 309 -21.30 -9.22 -2.06
N TYR A 310 -20.07 -9.71 -2.01
CA TYR A 310 -19.52 -10.32 -0.80
C TYR A 310 -18.78 -9.27 0.03
N ILE A 311 -19.09 -9.19 1.33
CA ILE A 311 -18.49 -8.20 2.23
C ILE A 311 -17.88 -8.91 3.45
N ASP A 312 -16.57 -8.73 3.63
CA ASP A 312 -15.82 -9.36 4.72
C ASP A 312 -14.55 -8.56 5.10
N GLY A 313 -14.04 -8.82 6.30
CA GLY A 313 -12.91 -8.16 6.92
C GLY A 313 -11.60 -8.95 6.85
N ASN A 314 -10.51 -8.28 6.47
CA ASN A 314 -9.15 -8.79 6.62
C ASN A 314 -8.40 -8.04 7.74
N THR A 315 -8.01 -8.78 8.78
CA THR A 315 -7.28 -8.23 9.93
C THR A 315 -5.76 -8.23 9.74
N LYS A 316 -5.12 -7.09 10.05
CA LYS A 316 -3.66 -6.90 10.04
C LYS A 316 -3.11 -6.75 11.45
N ALA A 317 -2.12 -7.56 11.81
CA ALA A 317 -1.43 -7.44 13.08
C ALA A 317 -0.64 -6.12 13.17
N LEU A 318 -0.91 -5.31 14.19
CA LEU A 318 -0.16 -4.09 14.48
C LEU A 318 0.72 -4.28 15.70
N TRP A 319 2.03 -4.16 15.52
CA TRP A 319 3.00 -4.24 16.61
C TRP A 319 3.32 -2.84 17.12
N SER A 320 2.95 -2.55 18.37
CA SER A 320 3.09 -1.23 18.98
C SER A 320 3.19 -1.34 20.49
N SER A 321 4.14 -0.63 21.09
CA SER A 321 4.21 -0.43 22.55
C SER A 321 3.10 0.49 23.07
N LYS A 322 2.55 1.35 22.21
CA LYS A 322 1.42 2.23 22.53
C LYS A 322 0.09 1.47 22.47
N PRO A 323 -0.86 1.72 23.40
CA PRO A 323 -2.19 1.11 23.38
C PRO A 323 -2.96 1.62 22.16
N CYS A 324 -3.31 0.71 21.25
CA CYS A 324 -4.10 1.00 20.05
C CYS A 324 -5.39 0.16 20.08
N TYR A 325 -6.32 0.44 19.17
CA TYR A 325 -7.50 -0.39 19.02
C TYR A 325 -7.13 -1.85 18.68
N LYS A 326 -7.91 -2.78 19.23
CA LYS A 326 -7.66 -4.22 19.16
C LYS A 326 -8.79 -4.94 18.42
N GLY A 327 -8.45 -6.09 17.85
CA GLY A 327 -9.36 -7.02 17.20
C GLY A 327 -8.77 -8.43 17.23
N LYS A 328 -9.58 -9.43 16.86
CA LYS A 328 -9.13 -10.83 16.76
C LYS A 328 -8.32 -10.97 15.48
N VAL A 329 -7.01 -11.19 15.61
CA VAL A 329 -6.15 -11.46 14.45
C VAL A 329 -6.14 -12.97 14.21
N THR A 330 -6.97 -13.42 13.27
CA THR A 330 -7.23 -14.85 13.00
C THR A 330 -5.95 -15.64 12.74
N MET A 331 -5.03 -15.10 11.93
CA MET A 331 -3.75 -15.76 11.62
C MET A 331 -2.87 -16.04 12.86
N LEU A 332 -3.05 -15.29 13.94
CA LEU A 332 -2.28 -15.45 15.19
C LEU A 332 -3.12 -16.02 16.33
N GLY A 333 -4.41 -16.29 16.12
CA GLY A 333 -5.33 -16.84 17.11
C GLY A 333 -5.52 -15.98 18.37
N ARG A 334 -5.27 -14.67 18.32
CA ARG A 334 -5.29 -13.81 19.52
C ARG A 334 -5.84 -12.40 19.28
N VAL A 335 -6.37 -11.80 20.34
CA VAL A 335 -6.80 -10.39 20.35
C VAL A 335 -5.59 -9.49 20.59
N MET A 336 -5.27 -8.63 19.63
CA MET A 336 -4.14 -7.70 19.72
C MET A 336 -4.41 -6.41 18.95
N ASN A 337 -3.51 -5.43 19.07
CA ASN A 337 -3.59 -4.21 18.29
C ASN A 337 -3.64 -4.58 16.79
N CYS A 338 -4.58 -4.01 16.04
CA CYS A 338 -4.76 -4.34 14.64
C CYS A 338 -5.23 -3.15 13.80
N LEU A 339 -5.14 -3.32 12.50
CA LEU A 339 -5.97 -2.63 11.52
C LEU A 339 -6.92 -3.67 10.92
N GLU A 340 -8.12 -3.26 10.54
CA GLU A 340 -9.05 -4.11 9.81
C GLU A 340 -9.37 -3.47 8.47
N GLN A 341 -9.35 -4.27 7.41
CA GLN A 341 -9.73 -3.84 6.08
C GLN A 341 -11.03 -4.52 5.72
N VAL A 342 -12.07 -3.74 5.43
CA VAL A 342 -13.32 -4.30 4.91
C VAL A 342 -13.25 -4.23 3.39
N PHE A 343 -13.58 -5.32 2.72
CA PHE A 343 -13.61 -5.42 1.25
C PHE A 343 -15.03 -5.66 0.77
N ILE A 344 -15.30 -5.18 -0.45
CA ILE A 344 -16.47 -5.56 -1.25
C ILE A 344 -15.91 -6.28 -2.48
N HIS A 345 -16.37 -7.51 -2.67
CA HIS A 345 -16.12 -8.29 -3.88
C HIS A 345 -17.40 -8.40 -4.70
N ASP A 346 -17.27 -8.47 -6.02
CA ASP A 346 -18.40 -8.81 -6.89
C ASP A 346 -18.77 -10.30 -6.77
N GLY A 347 -19.84 -10.72 -7.46
CA GLY A 347 -20.33 -12.10 -7.43
C GLY A 347 -19.33 -13.15 -7.96
N GLN A 348 -18.29 -12.73 -8.68
CA GLN A 348 -17.22 -13.60 -9.20
C GLN A 348 -15.99 -13.64 -8.27
N GLY A 349 -15.96 -12.81 -7.22
CA GLY A 349 -14.84 -12.75 -6.29
C GLY A 349 -13.74 -11.77 -6.69
N HIS A 350 -14.03 -10.78 -7.53
CA HIS A 350 -13.12 -9.68 -7.80
C HIS A 350 -13.26 -8.59 -6.72
N PRO A 351 -12.18 -8.21 -6.03
CA PRO A 351 -12.21 -7.08 -5.10
C PRO A 351 -12.40 -5.76 -5.87
N ILE A 352 -13.56 -5.11 -5.68
CA ILE A 352 -13.93 -3.86 -6.34
C ILE A 352 -13.81 -2.64 -5.43
N TYR A 353 -13.93 -2.81 -4.11
CA TYR A 353 -13.84 -1.71 -3.15
C TYR A 353 -13.25 -2.17 -1.82
N PHE A 354 -12.63 -1.24 -1.08
CA PHE A 354 -12.17 -1.50 0.28
C PHE A 354 -12.03 -0.23 1.12
N GLN A 355 -12.02 -0.37 2.45
CA GLN A 355 -11.61 0.67 3.40
C GLN A 355 -10.78 0.06 4.54
N THR A 356 -9.78 0.80 5.03
CA THR A 356 -8.96 0.39 6.19
C THR A 356 -9.39 1.18 7.44
N PHE A 357 -9.59 0.48 8.55
CA PHE A 357 -9.99 1.03 9.85
C PHE A 357 -8.93 0.78 10.92
N SER A 358 -8.86 1.67 11.90
CA SER A 358 -8.01 1.49 13.08
C SER A 358 -8.71 0.61 14.10
N GLY A 359 -8.24 -0.64 14.25
CA GLY A 359 -8.88 -1.63 15.11
C GLY A 359 -9.94 -2.46 14.39
N ASN A 360 -10.89 -2.98 15.16
CA ASN A 360 -12.02 -3.74 14.63
C ASN A 360 -13.00 -2.82 13.89
N ALA A 361 -13.27 -3.10 12.62
CA ALA A 361 -14.37 -2.53 11.87
C ALA A 361 -15.65 -3.30 12.26
N ASP A 362 -16.71 -2.57 12.53
CA ASP A 362 -18.03 -3.16 12.71
C ASP A 362 -18.61 -3.39 11.30
N LEU A 363 -18.63 -4.64 10.85
CA LEU A 363 -19.05 -5.00 9.48
C LEU A 363 -20.47 -4.48 9.21
N GLY A 364 -21.39 -4.72 10.15
CA GLY A 364 -22.77 -4.32 10.01
C GLY A 364 -22.98 -2.80 9.95
N LYS A 365 -22.15 -2.01 10.65
CA LYS A 365 -22.21 -0.54 10.55
C LYS A 365 -21.56 0.03 9.30
N ASN A 366 -20.55 -0.64 8.76
CA ASN A 366 -19.76 -0.11 7.64
C ASN A 366 -20.22 -0.63 6.29
N ALA A 367 -20.86 -1.80 6.20
CA ALA A 367 -21.29 -2.43 4.95
C ALA A 367 -22.16 -1.49 4.10
N LEU A 368 -23.28 -1.01 4.67
CA LEU A 368 -24.19 -0.07 3.99
C LEU A 368 -23.47 1.21 3.55
N ARG A 369 -22.75 1.84 4.47
CA ARG A 369 -22.00 3.07 4.17
C ARG A 369 -21.00 2.87 3.02
N MET A 370 -20.36 1.70 2.93
CA MET A 370 -19.43 1.39 1.86
C MET A 370 -20.15 1.12 0.54
N MET A 371 -21.29 0.41 0.57
CA MET A 371 -22.15 0.19 -0.59
C MET A 371 -22.69 1.52 -1.14
N ASP A 372 -23.20 2.41 -0.30
CA ASP A 372 -23.72 3.72 -0.70
C ASP A 372 -22.65 4.57 -1.42
N ARG A 373 -21.39 4.47 -0.99
CA ARG A 373 -20.29 5.20 -1.64
C ARG A 373 -20.03 4.72 -3.06
N ILE A 374 -20.23 3.44 -3.35
CA ILE A 374 -20.02 2.87 -4.69
C ILE A 374 -21.29 2.78 -5.51
N ASN A 375 -22.48 2.93 -4.91
CA ASN A 375 -23.77 2.77 -5.58
C ASN A 375 -23.89 3.64 -6.84
N LYS A 376 -23.40 4.89 -6.78
CA LYS A 376 -23.37 5.80 -7.95
C LYS A 376 -22.63 5.24 -9.16
N TYR A 377 -21.63 4.36 -8.97
CA TYR A 377 -20.89 3.71 -10.06
C TYR A 377 -21.57 2.41 -10.52
N LEU A 378 -22.40 1.80 -9.66
CA LEU A 378 -23.15 0.59 -9.97
C LEU A 378 -24.43 0.87 -10.77
N ILE A 379 -24.87 2.13 -10.84
CA ILE A 379 -26.05 2.56 -11.61
C ILE A 379 -25.66 2.85 -13.07
N ASP A 380 -24.50 3.47 -13.29
CA ASP A 380 -23.99 3.83 -14.62
C ASP A 380 -23.63 2.61 -15.52
N THR A 381 -23.67 1.38 -14.98
CA THR A 381 -23.17 0.16 -15.65
C THR A 381 -24.26 -0.84 -16.02
N THR A 382 -25.53 -0.57 -15.74
CA THR A 382 -26.64 -1.47 -16.10
C THR A 382 -27.21 -1.11 -17.47
N THR A 383 -27.23 -2.07 -18.39
CA THR A 383 -27.81 -1.94 -19.76
C THR A 383 -29.31 -2.23 -19.81
N LEU A 384 -29.91 -2.61 -18.69
CA LEU A 384 -31.34 -2.74 -18.58
C LEU A 384 -31.94 -1.32 -18.69
N ASP A 385 -32.88 -1.13 -19.61
CA ASP A 385 -33.60 0.14 -19.78
C ASP A 385 -34.10 0.69 -18.42
N ASP A 386 -34.34 2.00 -18.32
CA ASP A 386 -34.79 2.74 -17.11
C ASP A 386 -36.00 2.11 -16.37
N GLU A 387 -36.64 1.08 -16.93
CA GLU A 387 -37.76 0.33 -16.37
C GLU A 387 -37.37 -0.82 -15.40
N PHE A 388 -36.12 -1.29 -15.35
CA PHE A 388 -35.73 -2.43 -14.49
C PHE A 388 -34.72 -2.07 -13.39
N THR A 389 -35.09 -2.30 -12.14
CA THR A 389 -34.22 -2.10 -10.97
C THR A 389 -33.41 -3.37 -10.67
N VAL A 390 -32.07 -3.29 -10.70
CA VAL A 390 -31.20 -4.40 -10.29
C VAL A 390 -31.25 -4.57 -8.77
N ASN A 391 -31.67 -5.75 -8.32
CA ASN A 391 -31.72 -6.13 -6.92
C ASN A 391 -30.31 -6.47 -6.42
N ARG A 392 -29.78 -5.67 -5.50
CA ARG A 392 -28.41 -5.84 -4.98
C ARG A 392 -28.43 -6.61 -3.67
N ILE A 393 -27.71 -7.72 -3.61
CA ILE A 393 -27.70 -8.64 -2.47
C ILE A 393 -26.35 -8.57 -1.75
N LEU A 394 -26.35 -8.13 -0.49
CA LEU A 394 -25.18 -8.05 0.38
C LEU A 394 -25.01 -9.37 1.14
N ILE A 395 -23.94 -10.09 0.85
CA ILE A 395 -23.66 -11.39 1.43
C ILE A 395 -22.53 -11.24 2.44
N MET A 396 -22.84 -11.48 3.71
CA MET A 396 -21.93 -11.23 4.83
C MET A 396 -21.72 -12.49 5.66
N ASP A 397 -20.59 -12.58 6.36
CA ASP A 397 -20.37 -13.60 7.37
C ASP A 397 -21.33 -13.43 8.57
N GLY A 398 -21.26 -14.35 9.55
CA GLY A 398 -22.09 -14.27 10.75
C GLY A 398 -21.87 -12.99 11.58
N GLY A 399 -20.77 -12.26 11.37
CA GLY A 399 -20.55 -10.94 11.97
C GLY A 399 -21.54 -9.87 11.51
N GLY A 400 -22.24 -10.09 10.38
CA GLY A 400 -23.27 -9.21 9.84
C GLY A 400 -24.69 -9.49 10.33
N ASN A 401 -24.91 -10.48 11.20
CA ASN A 401 -26.25 -10.96 11.57
C ASN A 401 -26.95 -10.19 12.71
N GLY A 402 -26.40 -9.06 13.14
CA GLY A 402 -27.00 -8.23 14.20
C GLY A 402 -28.32 -7.61 13.76
N VAL A 403 -29.37 -7.72 14.57
CA VAL A 403 -30.73 -7.24 14.23
C VAL A 403 -30.76 -5.76 13.82
N GLU A 404 -30.03 -4.88 14.54
CA GLU A 404 -29.90 -3.47 14.16
C GLU A 404 -29.36 -3.30 12.72
N THR A 405 -28.36 -4.10 12.34
CA THR A 405 -27.80 -4.10 10.98
C THR A 405 -28.80 -4.59 9.96
N LEU A 406 -29.47 -5.72 10.24
CA LEU A 406 -30.44 -6.32 9.33
C LEU A 406 -31.62 -5.38 9.07
N ARG A 407 -32.08 -4.66 10.10
CA ARG A 407 -33.12 -3.62 9.99
C ARG A 407 -32.67 -2.49 9.08
N ASN A 408 -31.49 -1.92 9.34
CA ASN A 408 -30.95 -0.85 8.51
C ASN A 408 -30.78 -1.26 7.04
N ILE A 409 -30.44 -2.52 6.76
CA ILE A 409 -30.36 -3.04 5.38
C ILE A 409 -31.76 -3.20 4.79
N SER A 410 -32.71 -3.72 5.56
CA SER A 410 -34.10 -3.90 5.09
C SER A 410 -34.82 -2.57 4.83
N ASP A 411 -34.43 -1.51 5.52
CA ASP A 411 -34.92 -0.14 5.31
C ASP A 411 -34.23 0.58 4.14
N SER A 412 -33.36 -0.10 3.38
CA SER A 412 -32.61 0.42 2.23
C SER A 412 -32.94 -0.34 0.94
N ASP A 413 -32.37 0.08 -0.19
CA ASP A 413 -32.56 -0.57 -1.50
C ASP A 413 -31.74 -1.87 -1.67
N TYR A 414 -31.16 -2.39 -0.59
CA TYR A 414 -30.33 -3.59 -0.61
C TYR A 414 -31.00 -4.77 0.08
N HIS A 415 -30.73 -5.97 -0.42
CA HIS A 415 -31.06 -7.22 0.24
C HIS A 415 -29.86 -7.79 0.99
N PHE A 416 -30.09 -8.70 1.92
CA PHE A 416 -29.01 -9.40 2.61
C PHE A 416 -29.13 -10.91 2.52
N ILE A 417 -27.98 -11.59 2.63
CA ILE A 417 -27.88 -13.01 3.00
C ILE A 417 -26.77 -13.14 4.04
N THR A 418 -27.07 -13.76 5.19
CA THR A 418 -26.07 -14.06 6.23
C THR A 418 -26.43 -15.35 6.97
N ILE A 419 -25.56 -15.81 7.87
CA ILE A 419 -25.74 -17.02 8.67
C ILE A 419 -26.00 -16.68 10.13
N LEU A 420 -26.86 -17.47 10.78
CA LEU A 420 -27.06 -17.43 12.22
C LEU A 420 -26.10 -18.38 12.94
N ASP A 421 -25.61 -17.95 14.10
CA ASP A 421 -24.89 -18.82 15.01
C ASP A 421 -25.85 -19.83 15.67
N PRO A 422 -25.38 -21.03 16.06
CA PRO A 422 -26.23 -22.05 16.66
C PRO A 422 -27.01 -21.61 17.90
N ASN A 423 -26.47 -20.65 18.67
CA ASN A 423 -27.11 -20.10 19.87
C ASN A 423 -28.24 -19.11 19.56
N GLN A 424 -28.36 -18.63 18.31
CA GLN A 424 -29.42 -17.71 17.90
C GLN A 424 -30.67 -18.45 17.42
N VAL A 425 -30.54 -19.73 17.07
CA VAL A 425 -31.61 -20.58 16.52
C VAL A 425 -32.29 -21.37 17.63
N ASN A 426 -33.62 -21.39 17.62
CA ASN A 426 -34.46 -22.22 18.50
C ASN A 426 -35.80 -22.47 17.80
N ASP A 427 -36.33 -23.68 17.88
CA ASP A 427 -37.63 -24.07 17.31
C ASP A 427 -38.76 -23.12 17.68
N ARG A 428 -38.73 -22.53 18.90
CA ARG A 428 -39.72 -21.55 19.35
C ARG A 428 -39.73 -20.24 18.56
N LYS A 429 -38.68 -19.96 17.78
CA LYS A 429 -38.53 -18.75 16.96
C LYS A 429 -38.94 -18.97 15.50
N ILE A 430 -39.24 -20.21 15.11
CA ILE A 430 -39.46 -20.59 13.72
C ILE A 430 -40.96 -20.64 13.43
N LYS A 431 -41.36 -20.12 12.26
CA LYS A 431 -42.72 -20.09 11.74
C LYS A 431 -42.73 -20.42 10.24
N SER A 432 -43.91 -20.66 9.68
CA SER A 432 -44.14 -20.79 8.22
C SER A 432 -43.20 -21.78 7.53
N VAL A 433 -43.07 -22.98 8.11
CA VAL A 433 -42.12 -24.01 7.65
C VAL A 433 -42.64 -24.69 6.37
N SER A 434 -41.82 -24.65 5.32
CA SER A 434 -42.07 -25.34 4.05
C SER A 434 -41.76 -26.84 4.13
N LYS A 435 -42.08 -27.58 3.06
CA LYS A 435 -41.67 -28.99 2.95
C LYS A 435 -40.19 -29.08 2.68
N GLU A 436 -39.57 -30.08 3.31
CA GLU A 436 -38.18 -30.45 3.03
C GLU A 436 -37.99 -30.79 1.55
N LYS A 437 -36.96 -30.21 0.94
CA LYS A 437 -36.56 -30.51 -0.44
C LYS A 437 -35.06 -30.81 -0.51
N ARG A 438 -34.63 -31.54 -1.55
CA ARG A 438 -33.20 -31.77 -1.79
C ARG A 438 -32.56 -30.49 -2.33
N TYR A 439 -31.32 -30.19 -1.91
CA TYR A 439 -30.54 -29.08 -2.45
C TYR A 439 -30.04 -29.39 -3.86
N ASP A 440 -30.32 -28.51 -4.82
CA ASP A 440 -29.99 -28.74 -6.23
C ASP A 440 -28.48 -28.72 -6.51
N TYR A 441 -27.70 -27.96 -5.73
CA TYR A 441 -26.27 -27.75 -5.97
C TYR A 441 -25.36 -28.50 -4.97
N GLY A 442 -25.89 -29.41 -4.16
CA GLY A 442 -25.07 -30.10 -3.16
C GLY A 442 -25.76 -31.19 -2.35
N THR A 443 -25.01 -31.74 -1.40
CA THR A 443 -25.46 -32.84 -0.54
C THR A 443 -26.07 -32.34 0.76
N ALA A 444 -27.29 -31.81 0.66
CA ALA A 444 -28.07 -31.32 1.79
C ALA A 444 -29.58 -31.38 1.49
N HIS A 445 -30.39 -31.27 2.54
CA HIS A 445 -31.82 -30.97 2.46
C HIS A 445 -32.08 -29.55 2.95
N LEU A 446 -33.02 -28.86 2.30
CA LEU A 446 -33.38 -27.48 2.57
C LEU A 446 -34.80 -27.40 3.10
N ILE A 447 -34.99 -26.56 4.12
CA ILE A 447 -36.28 -26.16 4.63
C ILE A 447 -36.33 -24.64 4.66
N ASP A 448 -37.23 -24.07 3.87
CA ASP A 448 -37.56 -22.63 3.94
C ASP A 448 -38.52 -22.37 5.10
N CYS A 449 -38.28 -21.30 5.86
CA CYS A 449 -39.11 -20.90 6.98
C CYS A 449 -38.96 -19.40 7.28
N THR A 450 -39.70 -18.91 8.28
CA THR A 450 -39.53 -17.56 8.82
C THR A 450 -39.00 -17.65 10.25
N ILE A 451 -38.08 -16.77 10.63
CA ILE A 451 -37.50 -16.73 11.97
C ILE A 451 -37.70 -15.37 12.66
N GLU A 452 -37.99 -15.41 13.96
CA GLU A 452 -38.09 -14.24 14.84
C GLU A 452 -36.79 -14.01 15.62
N LEU A 453 -36.22 -12.82 15.49
CA LEU A 453 -35.00 -12.38 16.18
C LEU A 453 -35.31 -11.20 17.09
N GLU A 454 -34.76 -11.17 18.30
CA GLU A 454 -34.93 -10.03 19.21
C GLU A 454 -33.71 -9.09 19.13
N ASP A 455 -33.95 -7.79 19.07
CA ASP A 455 -32.88 -6.79 19.07
C ASP A 455 -32.24 -6.66 20.46
N SER A 456 -30.94 -6.99 20.55
CA SER A 456 -30.20 -6.88 21.81
C SER A 456 -30.04 -5.44 22.31
N ASN A 457 -30.08 -4.47 21.40
CA ASN A 457 -29.97 -3.04 21.73
C ASN A 457 -31.33 -2.42 22.08
N ASN A 458 -32.43 -3.04 21.62
CA ASN A 458 -33.80 -2.62 21.92
C ASN A 458 -34.66 -3.82 22.37
N LYS A 459 -34.57 -4.17 23.65
CA LYS A 459 -35.30 -5.31 24.23
C LYS A 459 -36.80 -5.22 23.97
N GLY A 460 -37.39 -6.35 23.56
CA GLY A 460 -38.80 -6.46 23.19
C GLY A 460 -39.11 -6.12 21.73
N TYR A 461 -38.15 -5.60 20.96
CA TYR A 461 -38.31 -5.45 19.51
C TYR A 461 -38.03 -6.79 18.82
N ILE A 462 -39.03 -7.30 18.11
CA ILE A 462 -38.94 -8.53 17.31
C ILE A 462 -38.77 -8.16 15.85
N PHE A 463 -37.76 -8.74 15.21
CA PHE A 463 -37.48 -8.65 13.79
C PHE A 463 -37.75 -10.01 13.14
N GLU A 464 -38.67 -10.02 12.18
CA GLU A 464 -39.06 -11.22 11.45
C GLU A 464 -38.37 -11.23 10.09
N THR A 465 -37.76 -12.37 9.71
CA THR A 465 -37.04 -12.50 8.45
C THR A 465 -37.09 -13.92 7.92
N ARG A 466 -36.98 -14.09 6.60
CA ARG A 466 -36.95 -15.42 5.97
C ARG A 466 -35.65 -16.13 6.33
N ALA A 467 -35.76 -17.42 6.59
CA ALA A 467 -34.67 -18.30 6.95
C ALA A 467 -34.67 -19.57 6.08
N VAL A 468 -33.48 -20.09 5.82
CA VAL A 468 -33.26 -21.36 5.14
C VAL A 468 -32.46 -22.26 6.06
N GLN A 469 -33.08 -23.32 6.54
CA GLN A 469 -32.38 -24.38 7.26
C GLN A 469 -31.74 -25.34 6.26
N VAL A 470 -30.43 -25.51 6.39
CA VAL A 470 -29.62 -26.39 5.56
C VAL A 470 -29.21 -27.58 6.42
N HIS A 471 -29.83 -28.74 6.16
CA HIS A 471 -29.50 -30.02 6.79
C HIS A 471 -28.49 -30.76 5.91
N TRP A 472 -27.22 -30.66 6.27
CA TRP A 472 -26.14 -31.33 5.55
C TRP A 472 -26.20 -32.84 5.80
N ASP A 473 -25.82 -33.64 4.79
CA ASP A 473 -25.75 -35.10 4.91
C ASP A 473 -24.72 -35.61 5.94
N ASN A 474 -23.95 -34.70 6.56
CA ASN A 474 -23.00 -34.98 7.64
C ASN A 474 -23.55 -34.63 9.04
N ASP A 475 -24.87 -34.56 9.18
CA ASP A 475 -25.62 -34.26 10.41
C ASP A 475 -25.40 -32.85 10.99
N LYS A 476 -24.77 -31.94 10.23
CA LYS A 476 -24.69 -30.53 10.61
C LYS A 476 -25.90 -29.78 10.08
N THR A 477 -26.37 -28.81 10.87
CA THR A 477 -27.40 -27.86 10.44
C THR A 477 -26.81 -26.46 10.40
N SER A 478 -27.14 -25.72 9.35
CA SER A 478 -26.85 -24.28 9.23
C SER A 478 -28.16 -23.54 8.98
N VAL A 479 -28.27 -22.31 9.47
CA VAL A 479 -29.46 -21.48 9.21
C VAL A 479 -29.02 -20.17 8.57
N LEU A 480 -29.37 -20.00 7.30
CA LEU A 480 -29.17 -18.75 6.58
C LEU A 480 -30.41 -17.88 6.75
N ILE A 481 -30.25 -16.56 6.73
CA ILE A 481 -31.35 -15.60 6.75
C ILE A 481 -31.22 -14.61 5.59
N THR A 482 -32.36 -14.14 5.10
CA THR A 482 -32.42 -13.21 3.97
C THR A 482 -33.68 -12.33 3.99
N SER A 483 -33.59 -11.14 3.40
CA SER A 483 -34.75 -10.28 3.13
C SER A 483 -35.47 -10.59 1.81
N LEU A 484 -34.97 -11.52 1.00
CA LEU A 484 -35.57 -11.88 -0.29
C LEU A 484 -36.70 -12.91 -0.11
N SER A 485 -37.84 -12.73 -0.77
CA SER A 485 -38.91 -13.75 -0.78
C SER A 485 -38.55 -14.95 -1.68
N GLU A 486 -39.16 -16.12 -1.43
CA GLU A 486 -38.94 -17.32 -2.25
C GLU A 486 -39.36 -17.13 -3.71
N GLU A 487 -40.37 -16.30 -3.97
CA GLU A 487 -40.85 -15.96 -5.31
C GLU A 487 -39.80 -15.20 -6.14
N ILE A 488 -39.00 -14.37 -5.45
CA ILE A 488 -37.99 -13.49 -6.07
C ILE A 488 -36.65 -14.23 -6.16
N PHE A 489 -36.24 -14.93 -5.10
CA PHE A 489 -34.95 -15.61 -5.02
C PHE A 489 -35.10 -16.96 -4.32
N SER A 490 -34.90 -18.04 -5.09
CA SER A 490 -35.16 -19.40 -4.64
C SER A 490 -34.27 -19.83 -3.46
N THR A 491 -34.77 -20.79 -2.68
CA THR A 491 -34.06 -21.36 -1.52
C THR A 491 -32.67 -21.86 -1.89
N ASP A 492 -32.55 -22.53 -3.04
CA ASP A 492 -31.30 -23.07 -3.56
C ASP A 492 -30.31 -21.95 -3.89
N ASN A 493 -30.80 -20.84 -4.48
CA ASN A 493 -29.96 -19.71 -4.80
C ASN A 493 -29.48 -18.97 -3.54
N VAL A 494 -30.31 -18.86 -2.49
CA VAL A 494 -29.87 -18.30 -1.19
C VAL A 494 -28.67 -19.08 -0.65
N VAL A 495 -28.77 -20.41 -0.64
CA VAL A 495 -27.72 -21.30 -0.14
C VAL A 495 -26.48 -21.22 -1.03
N LYS A 496 -26.67 -21.33 -2.35
CA LYS A 496 -25.56 -21.26 -3.32
C LYS A 496 -24.80 -19.95 -3.20
N SER A 497 -25.49 -18.82 -3.26
CA SER A 497 -24.88 -17.49 -3.15
C SER A 497 -24.12 -17.32 -1.83
N TYR A 498 -24.65 -17.81 -0.70
CA TYR A 498 -23.92 -17.72 0.57
C TYR A 498 -22.62 -18.54 0.56
N PHE A 499 -22.64 -19.78 0.04
CA PHE A 499 -21.47 -20.65 0.06
C PHE A 499 -20.45 -20.35 -1.04
N ASP A 500 -20.87 -19.75 -2.15
CA ASP A 500 -19.97 -19.22 -3.19
C ASP A 500 -19.09 -18.07 -2.69
N ARG A 501 -19.46 -17.44 -1.55
CA ARG A 501 -18.58 -16.50 -0.82
C ARG A 501 -17.23 -17.12 -0.46
N TRP A 502 -17.18 -18.40 -0.11
CA TRP A 502 -15.93 -19.05 0.31
C TRP A 502 -14.86 -19.04 -0.80
N PRO A 503 -15.10 -19.58 -2.00
CA PRO A 503 -14.13 -19.48 -3.09
C PRO A 503 -13.95 -18.05 -3.60
N ALA A 504 -14.99 -17.21 -3.58
CA ALA A 504 -14.94 -15.85 -4.11
C ALA A 504 -14.18 -14.86 -3.21
N GLN A 505 -14.22 -15.03 -1.88
CA GLN A 505 -13.71 -14.04 -0.93
C GLN A 505 -12.69 -14.63 0.06
N GLU A 506 -13.01 -15.71 0.76
CA GLU A 506 -12.11 -16.27 1.78
C GLU A 506 -10.83 -16.85 1.16
N LEU A 507 -10.99 -17.61 0.09
CA LEU A 507 -9.89 -18.14 -0.70
C LEU A 507 -9.08 -17.02 -1.35
N ASN A 508 -9.76 -15.99 -1.86
CA ASN A 508 -9.14 -14.78 -2.42
C ASN A 508 -8.26 -14.08 -1.37
N PHE A 509 -8.72 -13.89 -0.13
CA PHE A 509 -7.88 -13.32 0.93
C PHE A 509 -6.66 -14.16 1.25
N ARG A 510 -6.79 -15.49 1.25
CA ARG A 510 -5.64 -16.39 1.44
C ARG A 510 -4.60 -16.14 0.34
N ASP A 511 -5.05 -16.01 -0.89
CA ASP A 511 -4.18 -15.80 -2.04
C ASP A 511 -3.54 -14.40 -2.06
N LEU A 512 -4.31 -13.36 -1.74
CA LEU A 512 -3.79 -12.00 -1.57
C LEU A 512 -2.74 -11.91 -0.43
N LYS A 513 -2.87 -12.73 0.61
CA LYS A 513 -1.88 -12.79 1.70
C LYS A 513 -0.56 -13.40 1.23
N SER A 514 -0.58 -14.45 0.41
CA SER A 514 0.63 -15.08 -0.15
C SER A 514 1.25 -14.27 -1.29
N GLY A 515 0.47 -13.79 -2.25
CA GLY A 515 0.97 -13.10 -3.44
C GLY A 515 1.37 -11.65 -3.20
N VAL A 516 0.44 -10.83 -2.68
CA VAL A 516 0.63 -9.36 -2.56
C VAL A 516 0.86 -8.88 -1.13
N ASN A 517 0.92 -9.80 -0.16
CA ASN A 517 1.17 -9.52 1.25
C ASN A 517 0.19 -8.47 1.83
N ILE A 518 -1.11 -8.67 1.59
CA ILE A 518 -2.14 -7.72 2.00
C ILE A 518 -2.24 -7.55 3.53
N HIS A 519 -1.88 -8.58 4.30
CA HIS A 519 -1.86 -8.58 5.78
C HIS A 519 -0.80 -7.64 6.41
N ARG A 520 0.10 -7.04 5.61
CA ARG A 520 1.15 -6.14 6.12
C ARG A 520 0.64 -4.71 6.26
N VAL A 521 0.88 -4.13 7.43
CA VAL A 521 0.59 -2.73 7.72
C VAL A 521 1.60 -1.81 7.04
N VAL A 522 1.12 -0.75 6.41
CA VAL A 522 1.96 0.35 5.89
C VAL A 522 1.60 1.66 6.57
N GLY A 523 2.61 2.42 6.99
CA GLY A 523 2.41 3.65 7.76
C GLY A 523 2.31 3.40 9.26
N TYR A 524 2.76 4.39 10.05
CA TYR A 524 2.90 4.24 11.51
C TYR A 524 2.49 5.51 12.27
N GLY A 525 1.81 6.46 11.60
CA GLY A 525 1.31 7.67 12.26
C GLY A 525 0.25 7.30 13.30
N LYS A 526 0.24 7.97 14.45
CA LYS A 526 -0.72 7.70 15.54
C LYS A 526 -1.19 8.99 16.16
N LYS A 527 -2.50 9.14 16.35
CA LYS A 527 -3.16 10.23 17.06
C LYS A 527 -3.65 9.73 18.41
N LEU A 528 -3.33 10.44 19.49
CA LEU A 528 -3.93 10.15 20.80
C LEU A 528 -5.36 10.71 20.80
N VAL A 529 -6.34 9.85 21.08
CA VAL A 529 -7.76 10.21 21.10
C VAL A 529 -8.43 9.71 22.37
N ASP A 530 -9.59 10.26 22.69
CA ASP A 530 -10.45 9.74 23.74
C ASP A 530 -10.98 8.35 23.38
N ASN A 531 -10.96 7.47 24.36
CA ASN A 531 -11.51 6.13 24.26
C ASN A 531 -12.96 6.16 24.73
N THR A 532 -13.87 6.53 23.84
CA THR A 532 -15.30 6.72 24.12
C THR A 532 -15.92 5.52 24.84
N LYS A 533 -15.65 4.30 24.36
CA LYS A 533 -16.12 3.06 24.99
C LYS A 533 -15.65 2.90 26.45
N VAL A 534 -14.43 3.34 26.77
CA VAL A 534 -13.92 3.31 28.15
C VAL A 534 -14.52 4.44 28.97
N LEU A 535 -14.71 5.63 28.39
CA LEU A 535 -15.36 6.76 29.07
C LEU A 535 -16.81 6.43 29.45
N GLU A 536 -17.61 5.92 28.51
CA GLU A 536 -18.99 5.46 28.76
C GLU A 536 -19.03 4.37 29.84
N LYS A 537 -18.07 3.43 29.80
CA LYS A 537 -17.96 2.39 30.81
C LYS A 537 -17.59 2.95 32.18
N ILE A 538 -16.70 3.94 32.25
CA ILE A 538 -16.35 4.65 33.48
C ILE A 538 -17.59 5.34 34.05
N GLU A 539 -18.34 6.08 33.24
CA GLU A 539 -19.57 6.77 33.67
C GLU A 539 -20.62 5.79 34.17
N ARG A 540 -20.82 4.65 33.47
CA ARG A 540 -21.75 3.61 33.91
C ARG A 540 -21.31 3.02 35.24
N LEU A 541 -20.03 2.68 35.40
CA LEU A 541 -19.50 2.15 36.66
C LEU A 541 -19.62 3.15 37.80
N GLN A 542 -19.39 4.44 37.55
CA GLN A 542 -19.57 5.50 38.54
C GLN A 542 -21.04 5.63 38.97
N ARG A 543 -21.99 5.61 38.02
CA ARG A 543 -23.43 5.59 38.32
C ARG A 543 -23.84 4.38 39.16
N GLU A 544 -23.37 3.19 38.79
CA GLU A 544 -23.64 1.96 39.53
C GLU A 544 -23.02 1.98 40.94
N ILE A 545 -21.80 2.51 41.09
CA ILE A 545 -21.11 2.66 42.38
C ILE A 545 -21.88 3.64 43.26
N ASN A 546 -22.23 4.82 42.77
CA ASN A 546 -22.97 5.82 43.53
C ASN A 546 -24.33 5.28 43.99
N GLY A 547 -25.03 4.52 43.12
CA GLY A 547 -26.28 3.87 43.47
C GLY A 547 -26.13 2.78 44.54
N LEU A 548 -25.02 2.04 44.54
CA LEU A 548 -24.71 1.07 45.60
C LEU A 548 -24.28 1.74 46.90
N GLU A 549 -23.51 2.83 46.83
CA GLU A 549 -23.09 3.61 47.99
C GLU A 549 -24.28 4.26 48.68
N SER A 550 -25.21 4.83 47.93
CA SER A 550 -26.47 5.37 48.49
C SER A 550 -27.31 4.28 49.16
N LYS A 551 -27.43 3.09 48.55
CA LYS A 551 -28.14 1.95 49.19
C LYS A 551 -27.46 1.45 50.47
N LEU A 552 -26.15 1.60 50.56
CA LEU A 552 -25.34 1.17 51.68
C LEU A 552 -24.99 2.32 52.63
N GLU A 553 -25.53 3.52 52.45
CA GLU A 553 -25.10 4.74 53.13
C GLU A 553 -25.07 4.57 54.66
N ASN A 554 -26.16 4.07 55.25
CA ASN A 554 -26.25 3.81 56.68
C ASN A 554 -25.22 2.78 57.16
N SER A 555 -24.98 1.73 56.37
CA SER A 555 -24.03 0.67 56.69
C SER A 555 -22.58 1.14 56.54
N LEU A 556 -22.30 1.97 55.53
CA LEU A 556 -21.00 2.59 55.27
C LEU A 556 -20.66 3.61 56.34
N ASN A 557 -21.63 4.44 56.76
CA ASN A 557 -21.45 5.38 57.87
C ASN A 557 -21.21 4.64 59.19
N ALA A 558 -21.98 3.60 59.49
CA ALA A 558 -21.77 2.77 60.68
C ALA A 558 -20.39 2.08 60.68
N ILE A 559 -19.92 1.58 59.53
CA ILE A 559 -18.56 1.06 59.39
C ILE A 559 -17.54 2.17 59.61
N LYS A 560 -17.72 3.35 59.01
CA LYS A 560 -16.81 4.50 59.15
C LYS A 560 -16.70 4.96 60.61
N ASP A 561 -17.80 4.99 61.36
CA ASP A 561 -17.80 5.33 62.77
C ASP A 561 -17.04 4.29 63.61
N LEU A 562 -17.25 3.01 63.32
CA LEU A 562 -16.48 1.92 63.95
C LEU A 562 -15.00 1.95 63.57
N GLU A 563 -14.66 2.30 62.32
CA GLU A 563 -13.28 2.47 61.85
C GLU A 563 -12.59 3.67 62.50
N ASN A 564 -13.28 4.79 62.70
CA ASN A 564 -12.77 5.95 63.42
C ASN A 564 -12.52 5.61 64.90
N ALA A 565 -13.48 4.94 65.55
CA ALA A 565 -13.32 4.43 66.92
C ALA A 565 -12.15 3.44 67.04
N LEU A 566 -12.00 2.58 66.04
CA LEU A 566 -10.91 1.62 65.94
C LEU A 566 -9.56 2.34 65.82
N GLN A 567 -9.47 3.38 65.00
CA GLN A 567 -8.24 4.16 64.83
C GLN A 567 -7.84 4.86 66.13
N MET A 568 -8.79 5.50 66.84
CA MET A 568 -8.51 6.12 68.14
C MET A 568 -7.94 5.10 69.15
N ARG A 569 -8.49 3.89 69.20
CA ARG A 569 -7.97 2.83 70.08
C ARG A 569 -6.63 2.27 69.63
N ILE A 570 -6.36 2.20 68.33
CA ILE A 570 -5.03 1.83 67.81
C ILE A 570 -3.99 2.89 68.20
N ASP A 571 -4.33 4.18 68.10
CA ASP A 571 -3.43 5.27 68.47
C ASP A 571 -3.13 5.24 69.99
N GLU A 572 -4.14 4.96 70.82
CA GLU A 572 -3.94 4.69 72.25
C GLU A 572 -3.07 3.45 72.50
N GLU A 573 -3.28 2.36 71.74
CA GLU A 573 -2.47 1.14 71.83
C GLU A 573 -0.98 1.43 71.57
N LEU A 574 -0.68 2.31 70.60
CA LEU A 574 0.69 2.70 70.26
C LEU A 574 1.40 3.38 71.44
N ILE A 575 0.73 4.26 72.17
CA ILE A 575 1.29 4.95 73.36
C ILE A 575 1.74 3.92 74.41
N TYR A 576 0.93 2.90 74.68
CA TYR A 576 1.28 1.87 75.66
C TYR A 576 2.33 0.88 75.14
N ARG A 577 2.40 0.66 73.83
CA ARG A 577 3.47 -0.12 73.20
C ARG A 577 4.82 0.62 73.26
N GLU A 578 4.84 1.94 73.11
CA GLU A 578 6.07 2.76 73.24
C GLU A 578 6.60 2.80 74.68
N LYS A 579 5.71 2.75 75.68
CA LYS A 579 6.09 2.62 77.10
C LYS A 579 6.66 1.26 77.49
N SER A 580 6.60 0.28 76.58
CA SER A 580 6.96 -1.11 76.87
C SER A 580 8.38 -1.46 76.40
N ILE A 581 9.07 -2.32 77.13
CA ILE A 581 10.38 -2.85 76.74
C ILE A 581 10.23 -4.33 76.44
N VAL A 582 10.67 -4.78 75.26
CA VAL A 582 10.61 -6.20 74.90
C VAL A 582 11.91 -6.89 75.31
N VAL A 583 11.84 -7.83 76.25
CA VAL A 583 12.98 -8.62 76.72
C VAL A 583 12.70 -10.10 76.49
N LYS A 584 13.57 -10.79 75.74
CA LYS A 584 13.43 -12.21 75.36
C LYS A 584 12.07 -12.56 74.73
N GLY A 585 11.54 -11.68 73.86
CA GLY A 585 10.27 -11.89 73.17
C GLY A 585 9.02 -11.60 74.00
N THR A 586 9.17 -11.21 75.27
CA THR A 586 8.06 -10.86 76.17
C THR A 586 8.05 -9.36 76.43
N ARG A 587 6.87 -8.75 76.35
CA ARG A 587 6.70 -7.31 76.59
C ARG A 587 6.63 -7.04 78.09
N MET A 588 7.59 -6.29 78.62
CA MET A 588 7.63 -5.85 80.02
C MET A 588 6.96 -4.47 80.13
N LEU A 589 5.93 -4.38 80.96
CA LEU A 589 5.15 -3.19 81.28
C LEU A 589 4.84 -3.20 82.78
N SER A 590 4.49 -2.04 83.35
CA SER A 590 3.90 -2.02 84.69
C SER A 590 2.59 -2.83 84.71
N ASN A 591 2.25 -3.48 85.83
CA ASN A 591 1.01 -4.28 85.91
C ASN A 591 -0.25 -3.46 85.54
N GLN A 592 -0.27 -2.16 85.86
CA GLN A 592 -1.38 -1.27 85.49
C GLN A 592 -1.42 -0.97 83.98
N ASP A 593 -0.28 -0.74 83.34
CA ASP A 593 -0.22 -0.46 81.90
C ASP A 593 -0.45 -1.74 81.07
N ALA A 594 -0.02 -2.90 81.57
CA ALA A 594 -0.28 -4.20 80.96
C ALA A 594 -1.78 -4.51 80.92
N GLN A 595 -2.50 -4.28 82.04
CA GLN A 595 -3.96 -4.46 82.10
C GLN A 595 -4.68 -3.52 81.13
N LYS A 596 -4.30 -2.24 81.09
CA LYS A 596 -4.88 -1.26 80.16
C LYS A 596 -4.64 -1.63 78.70
N LEU A 597 -3.45 -2.12 78.35
CA LEU A 597 -3.14 -2.58 77.00
C LEU A 597 -4.02 -3.77 76.59
N GLU A 598 -4.28 -4.71 77.51
CA GLU A 598 -5.15 -5.86 77.24
C GLU A 598 -6.61 -5.42 77.00
N ASP A 599 -7.11 -4.47 77.77
CA ASP A 599 -8.47 -3.94 77.61
C ASP A 599 -8.63 -3.18 76.29
N ILE A 600 -7.65 -2.36 75.90
CA ILE A 600 -7.61 -1.70 74.58
C ILE A 600 -7.61 -2.73 73.44
N GLN A 601 -6.84 -3.81 73.56
CA GLN A 601 -6.80 -4.88 72.56
C GLN A 601 -8.13 -5.64 72.46
N ARG A 602 -8.83 -5.86 73.58
CA ARG A 602 -10.19 -6.43 73.58
C ARG A 602 -11.17 -5.51 72.86
N GLU A 603 -11.12 -4.21 73.11
CA GLU A 603 -11.97 -3.22 72.42
C GLU A 603 -11.68 -3.16 70.91
N ILE A 604 -10.41 -3.11 70.50
CA ILE A 604 -9.98 -3.20 69.08
C ILE A 604 -10.57 -4.44 68.41
N ASN A 605 -10.51 -5.59 69.07
CA ASN A 605 -11.05 -6.84 68.54
C ASN A 605 -12.59 -6.83 68.46
N SER A 606 -13.27 -6.19 69.41
CA SER A 606 -14.71 -5.99 69.39
C SER A 606 -15.15 -5.12 68.20
N LEU A 607 -14.48 -3.98 68.00
CA LEU A 607 -14.73 -3.06 66.89
C LEU A 607 -14.49 -3.74 65.52
N LYS A 608 -13.40 -4.50 65.39
CA LYS A 608 -13.12 -5.32 64.17
C LYS A 608 -14.21 -6.35 63.89
N ARG A 609 -14.79 -6.97 64.92
CA ARG A 609 -15.92 -7.91 64.76
C ARG A 609 -17.21 -7.16 64.37
N GLY A 610 -17.42 -5.96 64.90
CA GLY A 610 -18.54 -5.08 64.54
C GLY A 610 -18.54 -4.76 63.04
N VAL A 611 -17.41 -4.33 62.49
CA VAL A 611 -17.25 -4.07 61.05
C VAL A 611 -17.58 -5.31 60.21
N LYS A 612 -16.98 -6.47 60.56
CA LYS A 612 -17.23 -7.73 59.84
C LYS A 612 -18.69 -8.18 59.88
N LYS A 613 -19.41 -7.88 60.97
CA LYS A 613 -20.83 -8.23 61.10
C LYS A 613 -21.67 -7.42 60.12
N ILE A 614 -21.45 -6.10 60.06
CA ILE A 614 -22.15 -5.21 59.12
C ILE A 614 -21.84 -5.62 57.67
N GLU A 615 -20.58 -5.94 57.35
CA GLU A 615 -20.22 -6.45 56.02
C GLU A 615 -20.92 -7.77 55.68
N LYS A 616 -21.12 -8.67 56.66
CA LYS A 616 -21.82 -9.95 56.47
C LYS A 616 -23.31 -9.77 56.23
N ASP A 617 -23.95 -8.84 56.95
CA ASP A 617 -25.38 -8.56 56.82
C ASP A 617 -25.73 -8.01 55.41
N TYR A 618 -24.77 -7.37 54.73
CA TYR A 618 -24.90 -6.86 53.36
C TYR A 618 -23.86 -7.45 52.39
N GLU A 619 -23.52 -8.71 52.54
CA GLU A 619 -22.38 -9.36 51.85
C GLU A 619 -22.43 -9.21 50.32
N LYS A 620 -23.61 -9.43 49.70
CA LYS A 620 -23.80 -9.36 48.24
C LYS A 620 -23.55 -7.93 47.71
N PRO A 621 -24.22 -6.87 48.22
CA PRO A 621 -23.93 -5.49 47.87
C PRO A 621 -22.45 -5.09 48.06
N PHE A 622 -21.83 -5.43 49.19
CA PHE A 622 -20.42 -5.08 49.45
C PHE A 622 -19.45 -5.77 48.49
N LYS A 623 -19.65 -7.07 48.21
CA LYS A 623 -18.84 -7.78 47.19
C LYS A 623 -19.00 -7.15 45.81
N LEU A 624 -20.21 -6.77 45.43
CA LEU A 624 -20.47 -6.11 44.15
C LEU A 624 -19.81 -4.73 44.08
N LEU A 625 -19.94 -3.91 45.14
CA LEU A 625 -19.30 -2.59 45.26
C LEU A 625 -17.78 -2.70 45.13
N LYS A 626 -17.15 -3.63 45.86
CA LYS A 626 -15.70 -3.88 45.81
C LYS A 626 -15.25 -4.30 44.41
N LYS A 627 -16.01 -5.20 43.76
CA LYS A 627 -15.75 -5.64 42.37
C LYS A 627 -15.81 -4.46 41.40
N LYS A 628 -16.84 -3.62 41.49
CA LYS A 628 -17.05 -2.45 40.63
C LYS A 628 -15.98 -1.37 40.85
N LYS A 629 -15.63 -1.06 42.11
CA LYS A 629 -14.53 -0.14 42.44
C LYS A 629 -13.18 -0.63 41.90
N SER A 630 -12.88 -1.93 42.04
CA SER A 630 -11.67 -2.53 41.47
C SER A 630 -11.66 -2.47 39.94
N GLU A 631 -12.79 -2.72 39.29
CA GLU A 631 -12.93 -2.59 37.85
C GLU A 631 -12.72 -1.15 37.38
N LEU A 632 -13.30 -0.16 38.09
CA LEU A 632 -13.12 1.26 37.81
C LEU A 632 -11.63 1.66 37.92
N ALA A 633 -10.97 1.29 39.01
CA ALA A 633 -9.54 1.54 39.21
C ALA A 633 -8.67 0.95 38.08
N ARG A 634 -9.04 -0.21 37.54
CA ARG A 634 -8.30 -0.86 36.43
C ARG A 634 -8.43 -0.14 35.08
N ILE A 635 -9.50 0.63 34.87
CA ILE A 635 -9.80 1.27 33.58
C ILE A 635 -9.67 2.79 33.60
N ILE A 636 -9.60 3.43 34.77
CA ILE A 636 -9.62 4.89 34.90
C ILE A 636 -8.44 5.58 34.20
N ASP A 637 -7.29 4.90 34.10
CA ASP A 637 -6.10 5.41 33.40
C ASP A 637 -6.11 5.10 31.89
N LYS A 638 -7.16 4.43 31.39
CA LYS A 638 -7.28 4.01 29.98
C LYS A 638 -8.24 4.88 29.16
N LYS A 639 -8.47 6.11 29.64
CA LYS A 639 -9.33 7.12 28.99
C LYS A 639 -8.85 7.52 27.60
N LYS A 640 -7.55 7.38 27.32
CA LYS A 640 -6.96 7.70 26.02
C LYS A 640 -6.47 6.45 25.32
N ILE A 641 -6.54 6.45 24.00
CA ILE A 641 -6.07 5.38 23.12
C ILE A 641 -5.45 5.97 21.86
N TYR A 642 -4.49 5.29 21.24
CA TYR A 642 -3.92 5.74 19.98
C TYR A 642 -4.74 5.20 18.80
N ARG A 643 -5.31 6.12 18.01
CA ARG A 643 -5.86 5.85 16.68
C ARG A 643 -4.72 5.87 15.67
N VAL A 644 -4.65 4.85 14.82
CA VAL A 644 -3.61 4.72 13.80
C VAL A 644 -4.05 5.43 12.53
N ASP A 645 -3.12 6.14 11.91
CA ASP A 645 -3.28 6.75 10.59
C ASP A 645 -3.24 5.68 9.50
N VAL A 646 -4.28 5.62 8.68
CA VAL A 646 -4.51 4.56 7.68
C VAL A 646 -4.23 5.01 6.24
N GLU A 647 -3.97 6.29 6.02
CA GLU A 647 -3.79 6.91 4.70
C GLU A 647 -2.81 6.12 3.81
N LEU A 648 -1.64 5.81 4.36
CA LEU A 648 -0.60 5.12 3.62
C LEU A 648 -0.93 3.65 3.36
N ASP A 649 -1.65 3.04 4.30
CA ASP A 649 -2.10 1.65 4.16
C ASP A 649 -3.15 1.52 3.06
N GLN A 650 -4.06 2.51 2.96
CA GLN A 650 -5.06 2.60 1.91
C GLN A 650 -4.41 2.77 0.53
N ILE A 651 -3.53 3.77 0.36
CA ILE A 651 -2.80 4.00 -0.90
C ILE A 651 -2.10 2.71 -1.37
N MET A 652 -1.36 2.05 -0.48
CA MET A 652 -0.66 0.82 -0.85
C MET A 652 -1.61 -0.35 -1.12
N THR A 653 -2.79 -0.38 -0.51
CA THR A 653 -3.80 -1.40 -0.78
C THR A 653 -4.42 -1.21 -2.16
N CYS A 654 -4.63 0.03 -2.64
CA CYS A 654 -5.06 0.28 -4.02
C CYS A 654 -4.15 -0.41 -5.04
N PHE A 655 -2.83 -0.23 -4.91
CA PHE A 655 -1.86 -0.86 -5.81
C PHE A 655 -1.85 -2.40 -5.72
N LYS A 656 -1.95 -2.95 -4.50
CA LYS A 656 -1.96 -4.41 -4.29
C LYS A 656 -3.19 -5.08 -4.87
N ILE A 657 -4.37 -4.48 -4.66
CA ILE A 657 -5.63 -4.98 -5.19
C ILE A 657 -5.68 -4.83 -6.70
N SER A 658 -5.21 -3.69 -7.21
CA SER A 658 -5.08 -3.46 -8.65
C SER A 658 -4.18 -4.51 -9.32
N PHE A 659 -3.06 -4.87 -8.69
CA PHE A 659 -2.20 -5.95 -9.16
C PHE A 659 -2.91 -7.30 -9.17
N ALA A 660 -3.67 -7.62 -8.12
CA ALA A 660 -4.42 -8.86 -8.04
C ALA A 660 -5.52 -8.93 -9.11
N ASN A 661 -6.27 -7.86 -9.34
CA ASN A 661 -7.29 -7.80 -10.39
C ASN A 661 -6.69 -7.96 -11.80
N ILE A 662 -5.52 -7.37 -12.07
CA ILE A 662 -4.83 -7.62 -13.36
C ILE A 662 -4.36 -9.08 -13.47
N CYS A 663 -4.03 -9.74 -12.36
CA CYS A 663 -3.74 -11.18 -12.38
C CYS A 663 -5.00 -12.02 -12.65
N CYS A 664 -6.17 -11.66 -12.10
CA CYS A 664 -7.44 -12.29 -12.47
C CYS A 664 -7.71 -12.09 -13.96
N TYR A 665 -7.56 -10.86 -14.46
CA TYR A 665 -7.73 -10.54 -15.88
C TYR A 665 -6.77 -11.34 -16.78
N LEU A 666 -5.51 -11.52 -16.36
CA LEU A 666 -4.55 -12.38 -17.06
C LEU A 666 -5.07 -13.83 -17.12
N LEU A 667 -5.58 -14.38 -16.02
CA LEU A 667 -6.06 -15.75 -15.96
C LEU A 667 -7.32 -15.97 -16.81
N ASP A 668 -8.28 -15.05 -16.71
CA ASP A 668 -9.57 -15.16 -17.39
C ASP A 668 -9.40 -15.03 -18.90
N GLU A 669 -8.77 -13.95 -19.37
CA GLU A 669 -8.65 -13.69 -20.81
C GLU A 669 -7.48 -14.43 -21.47
N CYS A 670 -6.29 -14.43 -20.85
CA CYS A 670 -5.09 -14.92 -21.53
C CYS A 670 -4.87 -16.41 -21.27
N PHE A 671 -5.32 -16.95 -20.12
CA PHE A 671 -5.23 -18.37 -19.79
C PHE A 671 -6.57 -19.10 -19.91
N ASN A 672 -7.59 -18.49 -20.52
CA ASN A 672 -8.90 -19.10 -20.79
C ASN A 672 -9.58 -19.64 -19.51
N GLY A 673 -9.64 -18.80 -18.47
CA GLY A 673 -10.31 -19.12 -17.20
C GLY A 673 -9.56 -20.10 -16.29
N GLU A 674 -8.24 -20.25 -16.47
CA GLU A 674 -7.44 -21.16 -15.65
C GLU A 674 -7.44 -20.74 -14.17
N LYS A 675 -7.71 -21.70 -13.27
CA LYS A 675 -7.66 -21.45 -11.83
C LYS A 675 -6.25 -21.65 -11.29
N MET A 676 -5.52 -20.55 -11.08
CA MET A 676 -4.19 -20.55 -10.44
C MET A 676 -4.12 -19.54 -9.30
N THR A 677 -3.44 -19.91 -8.21
CA THR A 677 -3.14 -18.95 -7.14
C THR A 677 -2.11 -17.93 -7.62
N LEU A 678 -2.12 -16.72 -7.06
CA LEU A 678 -1.10 -15.71 -7.29
C LEU A 678 0.30 -16.28 -7.03
N GLN A 679 0.49 -17.00 -5.92
CA GLN A 679 1.79 -17.62 -5.62
C GLN A 679 2.24 -18.56 -6.74
N ARG A 680 1.33 -19.37 -7.29
CA ARG A 680 1.65 -20.25 -8.41
C ARG A 680 2.03 -19.46 -9.66
N LEU A 681 1.30 -18.38 -9.98
CA LEU A 681 1.65 -17.46 -11.08
C LEU A 681 3.05 -16.87 -10.93
N PHE A 682 3.45 -16.46 -9.72
CA PHE A 682 4.81 -16.01 -9.45
C PHE A 682 5.84 -17.07 -9.80
N GLU A 683 5.65 -18.29 -9.28
CA GLU A 683 6.63 -19.38 -9.40
C GLU A 683 6.77 -19.94 -10.83
N VAL A 684 5.68 -20.01 -11.59
CA VAL A 684 5.68 -20.69 -12.91
C VAL A 684 5.65 -19.77 -14.11
N VAL A 685 5.16 -18.53 -13.93
CA VAL A 685 5.08 -17.55 -15.02
C VAL A 685 6.04 -16.40 -14.74
N PHE A 686 5.82 -15.61 -13.69
CA PHE A 686 6.55 -14.35 -13.53
C PHE A 686 8.04 -14.53 -13.24
N ASP A 687 8.47 -15.63 -12.63
CA ASP A 687 9.88 -15.90 -12.36
C ASP A 687 10.65 -16.47 -13.57
N LEU A 688 9.98 -16.70 -14.71
CA LEU A 688 10.64 -17.13 -15.94
C LEU A 688 11.60 -16.05 -16.47
N ARG A 689 12.80 -16.48 -16.83
CA ARG A 689 13.82 -15.62 -17.43
C ARG A 689 13.47 -15.28 -18.86
N GLY A 690 13.91 -14.12 -19.30
CA GLY A 690 13.73 -13.73 -20.70
C GLY A 690 14.80 -12.77 -21.20
N LYS A 691 14.88 -12.60 -22.50
CA LYS A 691 15.74 -11.65 -23.18
C LYS A 691 14.87 -10.63 -23.89
N VAL A 692 15.24 -9.35 -23.83
CA VAL A 692 14.55 -8.34 -24.63
C VAL A 692 15.46 -7.77 -25.69
N LYS A 693 14.92 -7.65 -26.89
CA LYS A 693 15.51 -7.00 -28.05
C LYS A 693 14.54 -5.94 -28.57
N ILE A 694 15.08 -4.82 -29.01
CA ILE A 694 14.30 -3.80 -29.71
C ILE A 694 14.68 -3.90 -31.18
N ASP A 695 13.71 -4.25 -32.01
CA ASP A 695 13.88 -4.39 -33.46
C ASP A 695 12.86 -3.46 -34.15
N GLY A 696 13.33 -2.32 -34.68
CA GLY A 696 12.46 -1.31 -35.26
C GLY A 696 11.49 -0.70 -34.24
N ASP A 697 10.19 -0.84 -34.48
CA ASP A 697 9.11 -0.40 -33.58
C ASP A 697 8.65 -1.50 -32.60
N GLN A 698 9.30 -2.67 -32.60
CA GLN A 698 8.92 -3.82 -31.79
C GLN A 698 9.87 -4.03 -30.62
N ARG A 699 9.29 -4.25 -29.44
CA ARG A 699 9.95 -4.75 -28.25
C ARG A 699 9.72 -6.25 -28.14
N ASN A 700 10.67 -7.04 -28.62
CA ASN A 700 10.65 -8.49 -28.59
C ASN A 700 11.06 -9.02 -27.22
N VAL A 701 10.12 -9.63 -26.50
CA VAL A 701 10.31 -10.27 -25.20
C VAL A 701 10.36 -11.79 -25.38
N LEU A 702 11.56 -12.34 -25.35
CA LEU A 702 11.84 -13.75 -25.61
C LEU A 702 12.03 -14.51 -24.29
N ILE A 703 11.09 -15.37 -23.92
CA ILE A 703 11.05 -16.06 -22.62
C ILE A 703 11.64 -17.47 -22.72
N GLU A 704 12.53 -17.82 -21.80
CA GLU A 704 13.15 -19.14 -21.74
C GLU A 704 12.12 -20.19 -21.27
N ARG A 705 11.95 -21.27 -22.06
CA ARG A 705 11.06 -22.38 -21.69
C ARG A 705 11.54 -23.09 -20.42
N ASN A 706 10.61 -23.44 -19.54
CA ASN A 706 10.86 -24.39 -18.45
C ASN A 706 10.59 -25.83 -18.93
N PRO A 707 11.61 -26.68 -19.13
CA PRO A 707 11.42 -28.04 -19.66
C PRO A 707 10.64 -28.95 -18.71
N LYS A 708 10.57 -28.62 -17.42
CA LYS A 708 9.88 -29.42 -16.40
C LYS A 708 8.36 -29.22 -16.38
N GLN A 709 7.83 -28.22 -17.09
CA GLN A 709 6.41 -27.84 -17.04
C GLN A 709 5.86 -27.57 -18.43
N GLN A 710 5.90 -28.58 -19.31
CA GLN A 710 5.50 -28.44 -20.71
C GLN A 710 4.06 -27.94 -20.89
N ASP A 711 3.12 -28.44 -20.07
CA ASP A 711 1.72 -28.03 -20.16
C ASP A 711 1.52 -26.55 -19.83
N VAL A 712 2.22 -26.04 -18.80
CA VAL A 712 2.19 -24.62 -18.45
C VAL A 712 2.81 -23.78 -19.56
N MET A 713 3.92 -24.24 -20.16
CA MET A 713 4.54 -23.52 -21.29
C MET A 713 3.62 -23.46 -22.50
N LYS A 714 2.86 -24.52 -22.81
CA LYS A 714 1.85 -24.50 -23.89
C LYS A 714 0.76 -23.46 -23.62
N LYS A 715 0.22 -23.42 -22.39
CA LYS A 715 -0.77 -22.41 -21.99
C LYS A 715 -0.20 -20.99 -22.07
N LEU A 716 1.04 -20.81 -21.64
CA LEU A 716 1.74 -19.53 -21.72
C LEU A 716 1.98 -19.09 -23.18
N GLU A 717 2.27 -20.03 -24.08
CA GLU A 717 2.39 -19.75 -25.51
C GLU A 717 1.08 -19.21 -26.09
N SER A 718 -0.05 -19.86 -25.80
CA SER A 718 -1.39 -19.37 -26.17
C SER A 718 -1.70 -18.01 -25.53
N ALA A 719 -1.32 -17.81 -24.27
CA ALA A 719 -1.49 -16.53 -23.59
C ALA A 719 -0.69 -15.41 -24.26
N PHE A 720 0.52 -15.70 -24.76
CA PHE A 720 1.31 -14.72 -25.52
C PHE A 720 0.63 -14.32 -26.82
N ASP A 721 -0.04 -15.24 -27.53
CA ASP A 721 -0.76 -14.91 -28.76
C ASP A 721 -1.89 -13.89 -28.48
N VAL A 722 -2.65 -14.11 -27.41
CA VAL A 722 -3.71 -13.20 -26.96
C VAL A 722 -3.13 -11.83 -26.60
N VAL A 723 -2.08 -11.77 -25.77
CA VAL A 723 -1.44 -10.49 -25.40
C VAL A 723 -0.84 -9.78 -26.61
N ASN A 724 -0.23 -10.51 -27.53
CA ASN A 724 0.35 -9.94 -28.75
C ASN A 724 -0.73 -9.35 -29.66
N SER A 725 -1.91 -9.96 -29.75
CA SER A 725 -3.02 -9.42 -30.55
C SER A 725 -3.57 -8.09 -30.03
N MET A 726 -3.37 -7.76 -28.74
CA MET A 726 -3.76 -6.47 -28.17
C MET A 726 -2.92 -5.30 -28.72
N GLY A 727 -1.76 -5.56 -29.33
CA GLY A 727 -0.97 -4.53 -30.02
C GLY A 727 -0.42 -3.40 -29.13
N VAL A 728 -0.30 -3.67 -27.82
CA VAL A 728 0.03 -2.70 -26.77
C VAL A 728 1.44 -2.14 -26.93
N LYS A 729 1.60 -0.85 -26.64
CA LYS A 729 2.89 -0.16 -26.65
C LYS A 729 3.44 0.03 -25.25
N ASP A 730 4.77 -0.03 -25.11
CA ASP A 730 5.47 0.33 -23.89
C ASP A 730 5.51 1.86 -23.68
N LEU A 731 6.06 2.30 -22.54
CA LEU A 731 6.17 3.72 -22.19
C LEU A 731 7.05 4.55 -23.12
N ASN A 732 7.81 3.91 -24.00
CA ASN A 732 8.68 4.56 -24.99
C ASN A 732 8.08 4.45 -26.41
N GLY A 733 6.89 3.86 -26.56
CA GLY A 733 6.17 3.75 -27.82
C GLY A 733 6.43 2.47 -28.61
N TYR A 734 7.22 1.53 -28.10
CA TYR A 734 7.50 0.25 -28.79
C TYR A 734 6.39 -0.76 -28.55
N ARG A 735 5.94 -1.46 -29.60
CA ARG A 735 4.91 -2.50 -29.49
C ARG A 735 5.49 -3.76 -28.84
N TYR A 736 4.84 -4.28 -27.81
CA TYR A 736 5.23 -5.53 -27.17
C TYR A 736 5.03 -6.72 -28.12
N LYS A 737 5.98 -7.65 -28.10
CA LYS A 737 5.86 -8.95 -28.75
C LYS A 737 6.51 -10.04 -27.90
N PHE A 738 5.69 -10.90 -27.30
CA PHE A 738 6.13 -12.00 -26.46
C PHE A 738 6.28 -13.29 -27.26
N LYS A 739 7.33 -14.06 -27.00
CA LYS A 739 7.57 -15.39 -27.60
C LYS A 739 8.30 -16.30 -26.61
N LEU A 740 8.07 -17.61 -26.71
CA LEU A 740 8.91 -18.62 -26.06
C LEU A 740 10.16 -18.94 -26.91
N LEU A 741 11.28 -19.22 -26.25
CA LEU A 741 12.53 -19.70 -26.82
C LEU A 741 12.66 -21.21 -26.84
#